data_AF-A0A671YHS7-F1
#
_entry.id   AF-A0A671YHS7-F1
#
_cell.length_a   1.000
_cell.length_b   1.000
_cell.length_c   1.000
_cell.angle_alpha   90.00
_cell.angle_beta   90.00
_cell.angle_gamma   90.00
#
_symmetry.space_group_name_H-M   'P 1'
#
loop_
_entity.id
_entity.type
_entity.pdbx_description
1 polymer ?
#
loop_
_entity_poly.entity_id
_entity_poly.type
_entity_poly.pdbx_seq_one_letter_code
_entity_poly.pdbx_strand_id
1 'polypeptide(L)'
;MFAVHLVSFLFTKLQEDPTKKVDRFLYAMRLHDDQLKDISARFQAEMKKGLSAESNAAAAVKMLPTHVRSTPDGTEKGQFVALDLGGSKFKVLQVKVREGMGIRRGGVEMEEKIYPIPKELLSGRGTELFDHVSESLKDFLHEKNISLEKKHPLAFTFSFPCEHSKLDQGLLVNWSKNYRVRGLQGKDVVKTLREAIDRTGGMNVEVLAMVNDTVATMMTCGFDDQYCDVGLIIGTGTNACYMEGLRNVDLVEGDEGRMCINTEWGGFGDDGALNDYITEFDREVDAASNNPGKQIFEKMVSGMYLGELVRLVVLKMAKRGKLFDGQVSDALRTTGKITTAHVAAMEQYKTGLNNTRDILTELDLNPSPDDCVAVQHISTIVSFRSSNLVAAGLAAILSRIKRNRNLRTLRITVGVDGTVYKTHPQYPKRLHKVVRRLLPECHVRFVLSDSGSSKGAALVTAVAQRLASLRQQVDETLCPFKLSQEQLQLVKARMRAGLEAGLKTKGSSAIKMLPSYVYRTPDGTEHGKYLALDLGGTNFRAMMVNFKRQNARLYHKIYTIPLEIMQGTGEELFDHIAQCVSDFLDYMGMKNAHLPAGFTFSFPCEQTAIDTGTLVSWTKGYKATDCEGHDVVSMLREAIKRRNVSQKFHKDVTEMSLDEVKNNATVPPICKQKTVCSYLQEFDLDIVAVVNDTVGTMMSCAYEDPQCEIGLIAGTGTNVCYMEEVKNIEKTKELIGKPDKEEQEEDKQDDRTEREKKEVDAELSKMCINTEWGGLGDDGSLDDIITPYDMEVNQNSINPGRQRFEKLTSGMYLGEIVRQVLLDLTRGGLLFRGHVTETLKTPGIFETKYLSQIESDRLALLQVRSILQQLGLKGTCDDSIIVKEVEDLTLCHTV
;
A
#
# COMPACT_ATOMS: atom_id res chain seq x y z
N MET A 1 -19.89 31.06 87.74
CA MET A 1 -20.24 30.06 86.70
C MET A 1 -20.68 30.69 85.37
N PHE A 2 -21.55 31.71 85.36
CA PHE A 2 -21.95 32.38 84.10
C PHE A 2 -20.79 33.07 83.33
N ALA A 3 -19.82 33.66 84.02
CA ALA A 3 -18.64 34.25 83.37
C ALA A 3 -17.73 33.20 82.70
N VAL A 4 -17.66 31.98 83.25
CA VAL A 4 -16.84 30.89 82.70
C VAL A 4 -17.51 30.29 81.46
N HIS A 5 -18.85 30.22 81.43
CA HIS A 5 -19.59 29.83 80.23
C HIS A 5 -19.59 30.91 79.15
N LEU A 6 -19.60 32.20 79.50
CA LEU A 6 -19.50 33.28 78.51
C LEU A 6 -18.09 33.38 77.91
N VAL A 7 -17.05 33.19 78.72
CA VAL A 7 -15.65 33.10 78.26
C VAL A 7 -15.46 31.81 77.45
N SER A 8 -16.02 30.68 77.87
CA SER A 8 -16.00 29.45 77.06
C SER A 8 -16.78 29.60 75.75
N PHE A 9 -17.90 30.33 75.72
CA PHE A 9 -18.70 30.61 74.50
C PHE A 9 -17.98 31.59 73.56
N LEU A 10 -17.25 32.57 74.10
CA LEU A 10 -16.38 33.49 73.35
C LEU A 10 -15.10 32.82 72.84
N PHE A 11 -14.53 31.87 73.58
CA PHE A 11 -13.38 31.06 73.16
C PHE A 11 -13.76 29.86 72.27
N THR A 12 -15.04 29.45 72.24
CA THR A 12 -15.60 28.50 71.24
C THR A 12 -16.17 29.18 69.99
N LYS A 13 -15.80 30.42 69.70
CA LYS A 13 -15.51 30.74 68.30
C LYS A 13 -14.24 29.96 67.94
N LEU A 14 -14.41 28.67 67.64
CA LEU A 14 -13.38 27.86 66.99
C LEU A 14 -12.75 28.72 65.90
N GLN A 15 -11.50 29.14 66.08
CA GLN A 15 -10.72 29.70 64.96
C GLN A 15 -10.84 28.66 63.86
N GLU A 16 -11.51 29.04 62.77
CA GLU A 16 -11.80 28.13 61.68
C GLU A 16 -10.45 27.61 61.15
N ASP A 17 -10.25 26.29 61.22
CA ASP A 17 -9.07 25.60 60.69
C ASP A 17 -8.68 26.20 59.32
N PRO A 18 -7.43 26.71 59.16
CA PRO A 18 -6.99 27.37 57.95
C PRO A 18 -7.28 26.55 56.68
N THR A 19 -7.21 25.22 56.77
CA THR A 19 -7.48 24.32 55.64
C THR A 19 -8.97 24.28 55.26
N LYS A 20 -9.89 24.29 56.24
CA LYS A 20 -11.35 24.32 55.99
C LYS A 20 -11.79 25.65 55.36
N LYS A 21 -11.17 26.75 55.77
CA LYS A 21 -11.39 28.08 55.20
C LYS A 21 -10.98 28.11 53.72
N VAL A 22 -9.83 27.54 53.40
CA VAL A 22 -9.33 27.41 52.02
C VAL A 22 -10.23 26.47 51.21
N ASP A 23 -10.67 25.34 51.77
CA ASP A 23 -11.56 24.39 51.10
C ASP A 23 -12.89 25.02 50.66
N ARG A 24 -13.49 25.85 51.52
CA ARG A 24 -14.69 26.61 51.18
C ARG A 24 -14.41 27.65 50.10
N PHE A 25 -13.26 28.32 50.16
CA PHE A 25 -12.88 29.35 49.20
C PHE A 25 -12.60 28.77 47.80
N LEU A 26 -12.00 27.58 47.75
CA LEU A 26 -11.61 26.88 46.52
C LEU A 26 -12.51 25.69 46.20
N TYR A 27 -13.76 25.70 46.67
CA TYR A 27 -14.69 24.58 46.46
C TYR A 27 -14.80 24.18 44.98
N ALA A 28 -14.88 25.15 44.07
CA ALA A 28 -14.95 24.92 42.63
C ALA A 28 -13.70 24.25 42.02
N MET A 29 -12.55 24.31 42.69
CA MET A 29 -11.32 23.64 42.24
C MET A 29 -11.23 22.19 42.73
N ARG A 30 -12.10 21.77 43.66
CA ARG A 30 -12.10 20.44 44.26
C ARG A 30 -13.04 19.51 43.50
N LEU A 31 -12.52 18.89 42.44
CA LEU A 31 -13.30 18.02 41.55
C LEU A 31 -13.60 16.65 42.19
N HIS A 32 -14.88 16.24 42.14
CA HIS A 32 -15.36 14.93 42.54
C HIS A 32 -15.31 13.90 41.41
N ASP A 33 -15.36 12.61 41.73
CA ASP A 33 -15.24 11.53 40.74
C ASP A 33 -16.30 11.61 39.63
N ASP A 34 -17.54 12.01 39.94
CA ASP A 34 -18.59 12.13 38.93
C ASP A 34 -18.32 13.29 37.96
N GLN A 35 -17.72 14.39 38.45
CA GLN A 35 -17.26 15.49 37.59
C GLN A 35 -16.08 15.06 36.72
N LEU A 36 -15.15 14.26 37.26
CA LEU A 36 -14.03 13.73 36.47
C LEU A 36 -14.50 12.75 35.39
N LYS A 37 -15.52 11.93 35.67
CA LYS A 37 -16.16 11.07 34.67
C LYS A 37 -16.86 11.89 33.59
N ASP A 38 -17.55 12.97 33.95
CA ASP A 38 -18.17 13.88 32.97
C ASP A 38 -17.12 14.54 32.07
N ILE A 39 -16.06 15.11 32.66
CA ILE A 39 -14.93 15.68 31.90
C ILE A 39 -14.31 14.64 30.96
N SER A 40 -14.14 13.40 31.44
CA SER A 40 -13.64 12.29 30.62
C SER A 40 -14.58 11.97 29.45
N ALA A 41 -15.90 11.96 29.67
CA ALA A 41 -16.89 11.75 28.62
C ALA A 41 -16.89 12.88 27.58
N ARG A 42 -16.84 14.14 28.02
CA ARG A 42 -16.72 15.32 27.13
C ARG A 42 -15.43 15.23 26.29
N PHE A 43 -14.32 14.82 26.89
CA PHE A 43 -13.07 14.62 26.15
C PHE A 43 -13.18 13.49 25.11
N GLN A 44 -13.85 12.37 25.42
CA GLN A 44 -14.10 11.31 24.42
C GLN A 44 -14.93 11.82 23.22
N ALA A 45 -15.88 12.71 23.46
CA ALA A 45 -16.67 13.33 22.40
C ALA A 45 -15.80 14.23 21.51
N GLU A 46 -14.94 15.07 22.10
CA GLU A 46 -14.00 15.91 21.35
C GLU A 46 -12.96 15.09 20.58
N MET A 47 -12.46 13.98 21.14
CA MET A 47 -11.59 13.04 20.40
C MET A 47 -12.29 12.47 19.15
N LYS A 48 -13.58 12.10 19.26
CA LYS A 48 -14.35 11.61 18.11
C LYS A 48 -14.53 12.72 17.06
N LYS A 49 -14.84 13.94 17.51
CA LYS A 49 -15.01 15.12 16.67
C LYS A 49 -13.71 15.46 15.91
N GLY A 50 -12.56 15.38 16.58
CA GLY A 50 -11.25 15.64 15.99
C GLY A 50 -10.79 14.58 14.99
N LEU A 51 -11.19 13.32 15.13
CA LEU A 51 -10.81 12.27 14.19
C LEU A 51 -11.66 12.23 12.91
N SER A 52 -12.83 12.85 12.93
CA SER A 52 -13.76 12.82 11.80
C SER A 52 -13.49 13.93 10.79
N ALA A 53 -13.48 13.59 9.51
CA ALA A 53 -13.26 14.54 8.41
C ALA A 53 -14.34 15.64 8.36
N GLU A 54 -15.58 15.34 8.77
CA GLU A 54 -16.70 16.28 8.74
C GLU A 54 -16.61 17.34 9.84
N SER A 55 -16.06 16.99 11.01
CA SER A 55 -16.10 17.84 12.20
C SER A 55 -14.73 18.33 12.70
N ASN A 56 -13.62 17.83 12.15
CA ASN A 56 -12.27 18.15 12.60
C ASN A 56 -11.97 19.66 12.58
N ALA A 57 -12.40 20.38 11.55
CA ALA A 57 -12.15 21.82 11.42
C ALA A 57 -12.65 22.63 12.64
N ALA A 58 -13.77 22.22 13.24
CA ALA A 58 -14.38 22.86 14.41
C ALA A 58 -14.01 22.18 15.75
N ALA A 59 -13.20 21.13 15.74
CA ALA A 59 -12.79 20.42 16.96
C ALA A 59 -11.79 21.24 17.77
N ALA A 60 -11.99 21.27 19.09
CA ALA A 60 -11.05 21.91 20.02
C ALA A 60 -9.83 21.00 20.26
N VAL A 61 -10.05 19.68 20.31
CA VAL A 61 -9.02 18.63 20.35
C VAL A 61 -8.73 18.19 18.92
N LYS A 62 -7.53 18.50 18.40
CA LYS A 62 -7.23 18.40 16.96
C LYS A 62 -7.00 16.98 16.44
N MET A 63 -6.55 16.06 17.29
CA MET A 63 -6.35 14.66 16.93
C MET A 63 -5.49 14.47 15.66
N LEU A 64 -4.34 15.14 15.64
CA LEU A 64 -3.44 15.26 14.50
C LEU A 64 -2.77 13.91 14.17
N PRO A 65 -2.88 13.41 12.92
CA PRO A 65 -2.12 12.25 12.45
C PRO A 65 -0.62 12.52 12.44
N THR A 66 0.18 11.55 12.91
CA THR A 66 1.64 11.72 13.03
C THR A 66 2.44 10.95 11.99
N HIS A 67 1.77 10.10 11.18
CA HIS A 67 2.38 9.13 10.27
C HIS A 67 3.28 8.08 10.93
N VAL A 68 3.29 7.99 12.26
CA VAL A 68 4.00 6.94 12.98
C VAL A 68 3.08 5.75 13.23
N ARG A 69 3.32 4.62 12.54
CA ARG A 69 2.38 3.47 12.48
C ARG A 69 2.64 2.36 13.49
N SER A 70 3.79 2.34 14.14
CA SER A 70 4.13 1.35 15.17
C SER A 70 5.12 1.91 16.18
N THR A 71 5.14 1.30 17.38
CA THR A 71 6.23 1.45 18.33
C THR A 71 7.47 0.69 17.87
N PRO A 72 8.65 0.96 18.46
CA PRO A 72 9.87 0.25 18.11
C PRO A 72 9.73 -1.27 18.31
N ASP A 73 10.25 -2.07 17.38
CA ASP A 73 10.19 -3.53 17.40
C ASP A 73 11.52 -4.21 17.78
N GLY A 74 12.60 -3.43 17.90
CA GLY A 74 13.94 -3.90 18.23
C GLY A 74 14.85 -4.14 17.02
N THR A 75 14.34 -3.95 15.79
CA THR A 75 15.13 -4.01 14.55
C THR A 75 15.80 -2.68 14.21
N GLU A 76 15.52 -1.62 14.97
CA GLU A 76 16.09 -0.30 14.75
C GLU A 76 17.61 -0.32 14.93
N LYS A 77 18.32 0.29 13.99
CA LYS A 77 19.78 0.45 14.06
C LYS A 77 20.23 1.69 13.30
N GLY A 78 21.38 2.23 13.69
CA GLY A 78 22.01 3.35 12.99
C GLY A 78 22.52 4.43 13.93
N GLN A 79 23.06 5.49 13.33
CA GLN A 79 23.52 6.68 14.03
C GLN A 79 22.76 7.89 13.51
N PHE A 80 22.18 8.65 14.42
CA PHE A 80 21.30 9.77 14.12
C PHE A 80 21.75 11.00 14.90
N VAL A 81 21.45 12.16 14.33
CA VAL A 81 21.49 13.43 15.06
C VAL A 81 20.05 13.80 15.41
N ALA A 82 19.80 14.38 16.57
CA ALA A 82 18.46 14.77 16.99
C ALA A 82 18.44 16.21 17.51
N LEU A 83 17.39 16.94 17.16
CA LEU A 83 17.05 18.25 17.72
C LEU A 83 15.83 18.11 18.63
N ASP A 84 15.82 18.81 19.75
CA ASP A 84 14.67 18.88 20.66
C ASP A 84 14.35 20.33 21.01
N LEU A 85 13.29 20.86 20.38
CA LEU A 85 12.88 22.25 20.45
C LEU A 85 11.42 22.40 20.89
N GLY A 86 11.18 23.31 21.85
CA GLY A 86 9.83 23.66 22.32
C GLY A 86 9.53 23.25 23.77
N GLY A 87 10.45 22.56 24.42
CA GLY A 87 10.47 22.35 25.87
C GLY A 87 11.12 23.51 26.63
N SER A 88 11.51 23.28 27.89
CA SER A 88 12.20 24.29 28.72
C SER A 88 13.64 24.57 28.29
N LYS A 89 14.24 23.67 27.51
CA LYS A 89 15.63 23.74 27.03
C LYS A 89 15.66 23.24 25.59
N PHE A 90 16.49 23.86 24.76
CA PHE A 90 16.80 23.35 23.42
C PHE A 90 18.02 22.44 23.51
N LYS A 91 17.94 21.27 22.87
CA LYS A 91 19.00 20.26 22.90
C LYS A 91 19.37 19.81 21.49
N VAL A 92 20.66 19.52 21.31
CA VAL A 92 21.20 18.77 20.18
C VAL A 92 21.83 17.49 20.70
N LEU A 93 21.56 16.37 20.03
CA LEU A 93 22.00 15.05 20.47
C LEU A 93 22.56 14.21 19.33
N GLN A 94 23.51 13.34 19.66
CA GLN A 94 23.86 12.18 18.85
C GLN A 94 23.25 10.95 19.50
N VAL A 95 22.54 10.13 18.71
CA VAL A 95 21.93 8.87 19.15
C VAL A 95 22.46 7.73 18.30
N LYS A 96 23.07 6.74 18.93
CA LYS A 96 23.53 5.50 18.28
C LYS A 96 22.67 4.34 18.77
N VAL A 97 21.91 3.75 17.87
CA VAL A 97 21.08 2.57 18.13
C VAL A 97 21.82 1.36 17.60
N ARG A 98 22.25 0.47 18.51
CA ARG A 98 22.93 -0.78 18.13
C ARG A 98 21.91 -1.84 17.75
N GLU A 99 22.25 -2.67 16.76
CA GLU A 99 21.44 -3.85 16.41
C GLU A 99 21.49 -4.87 17.55
N GLY A 100 20.34 -5.45 17.91
CA GLY A 100 20.28 -6.53 18.91
C GLY A 100 20.92 -7.82 18.37
N MET A 101 21.69 -8.52 19.20
CA MET A 101 22.18 -9.88 18.89
C MET A 101 21.33 -10.92 19.64
N GLY A 102 20.56 -11.71 18.91
CA GLY A 102 19.75 -12.80 19.47
C GLY A 102 18.64 -12.31 20.42
N ILE A 103 18.65 -12.76 21.68
CA ILE A 103 17.61 -12.44 22.69
C ILE A 103 17.85 -11.07 23.37
N ARG A 104 19.02 -10.44 23.16
CA ARG A 104 19.36 -9.14 23.79
C ARG A 104 18.98 -7.99 22.85
N ARG A 105 18.09 -7.12 23.31
CA ARG A 105 17.83 -5.82 22.65
C ARG A 105 19.13 -5.02 22.60
N GLY A 106 19.39 -4.38 21.46
CA GLY A 106 20.53 -3.49 21.29
C GLY A 106 20.46 -2.31 22.26
N GLY A 107 21.62 -1.85 22.72
CA GLY A 107 21.72 -0.65 23.56
C GLY A 107 21.58 0.63 22.74
N VAL A 108 21.12 1.71 23.39
CA VAL A 108 21.13 3.05 22.82
C VAL A 108 22.21 3.87 23.54
N GLU A 109 23.16 4.41 22.79
CA GLU A 109 24.17 5.34 23.30
C GLU A 109 23.79 6.76 22.89
N MET A 110 23.87 7.70 23.83
CA MET A 110 23.45 9.08 23.61
C MET A 110 24.48 10.06 24.14
N GLU A 111 24.74 11.10 23.36
CA GLU A 111 25.46 12.30 23.80
C GLU A 111 24.58 13.52 23.54
N GLU A 112 24.44 14.41 24.53
CA GLU A 112 23.62 15.61 24.42
C GLU A 112 24.39 16.89 24.78
N LYS A 113 23.98 18.01 24.19
CA LYS A 113 24.35 19.36 24.60
C LYS A 113 23.13 20.26 24.61
N ILE A 114 23.02 21.09 25.65
CA ILE A 114 21.95 22.08 25.80
C ILE A 114 22.44 23.41 25.25
N TYR A 115 21.63 24.03 24.39
CA TYR A 115 21.88 25.34 23.84
C TYR A 115 20.83 26.33 24.38
N PRO A 116 21.24 27.46 24.96
CA PRO A 116 20.30 28.49 25.37
C PRO A 116 19.66 29.13 24.13
N ILE A 117 18.36 29.43 24.20
CA ILE A 117 17.68 30.24 23.20
C ILE A 117 17.55 31.67 23.77
N PRO A 118 18.18 32.68 23.12
CA PRO A 118 17.97 34.08 23.49
C PRO A 118 16.49 34.44 23.52
N LYS A 119 16.05 35.22 24.53
CA LYS A 119 14.62 35.51 24.75
C LYS A 119 14.00 36.27 23.58
N GLU A 120 14.81 37.06 22.88
CA GLU A 120 14.44 37.85 21.73
C GLU A 120 13.96 36.96 20.59
N LEU A 121 14.56 35.77 20.42
CA LEU A 121 14.20 34.81 19.37
C LEU A 121 12.84 34.15 19.61
N LEU A 122 12.37 34.10 20.86
CA LEU A 122 11.04 33.54 21.20
C LEU A 122 9.90 34.37 20.59
N SER A 123 10.15 35.64 20.26
CA SER A 123 9.20 36.55 19.60
C SER A 123 9.75 37.17 18.30
N GLY A 124 10.90 36.66 17.84
CA GLY A 124 11.65 37.14 16.68
C GLY A 124 11.07 36.68 15.34
N ARG A 125 11.89 36.66 14.30
CA ARG A 125 11.54 36.09 13.00
C ARG A 125 11.87 34.60 12.95
N GLY A 126 11.10 33.83 12.19
CA GLY A 126 11.31 32.39 12.01
C GLY A 126 12.70 32.04 11.50
N THR A 127 13.21 32.85 10.57
CA THR A 127 14.56 32.71 10.02
C THR A 127 15.62 32.81 11.12
N GLU A 128 15.53 33.81 12.00
CA GLU A 128 16.50 34.03 13.07
C GLU A 128 16.51 32.88 14.09
N LEU A 129 15.34 32.34 14.44
CA LEU A 129 15.26 31.16 15.31
C LEU A 129 15.94 29.94 14.67
N PHE A 130 15.63 29.65 13.40
CA PHE A 130 16.17 28.47 12.73
C PHE A 130 17.63 28.62 12.33
N ASP A 131 18.12 29.84 12.08
CA ASP A 131 19.55 30.13 11.93
C ASP A 131 20.29 29.80 13.22
N HIS A 132 19.78 30.21 14.39
CA HIS A 132 20.35 29.84 15.70
C HIS A 132 20.34 28.32 15.94
N VAL A 133 19.25 27.63 15.57
CA VAL A 133 19.16 26.16 15.66
C VAL A 133 20.19 25.48 14.76
N SER A 134 20.35 25.98 13.53
CA SER A 134 21.31 25.47 12.54
C SER A 134 22.75 25.69 12.96
N GLU A 135 23.09 26.87 13.48
CA GLU A 135 24.42 27.17 14.04
C GLU A 135 24.73 26.29 15.25
N SER A 136 23.77 26.10 16.14
CA SER A 136 23.91 25.20 17.30
C SER A 136 24.14 23.75 16.88
N LEU A 137 23.45 23.29 15.83
CA LEU A 137 23.67 21.96 15.24
C LEU A 137 25.10 21.84 14.70
N LYS A 138 25.58 22.81 13.92
CA LYS A 138 26.93 22.81 13.36
C LYS A 138 28.02 22.82 14.46
N ASP A 139 27.84 23.65 15.48
CA ASP A 139 28.71 23.69 16.66
C ASP A 139 28.77 22.33 17.36
N PHE A 140 27.63 21.66 17.55
CA PHE A 140 27.58 20.33 18.14
C PHE A 140 28.33 19.29 17.31
N LEU A 141 28.12 19.28 15.99
CA LEU A 141 28.81 18.35 15.08
C LEU A 141 30.33 18.54 15.15
N HIS A 142 30.79 19.78 15.19
CA HIS A 142 32.21 20.12 15.31
C HIS A 142 32.79 19.68 16.67
N GLU A 143 32.15 20.04 17.79
CA GLU A 143 32.61 19.67 19.14
C GLU A 143 32.69 18.15 19.34
N LYS A 144 31.72 17.42 18.80
CA LYS A 144 31.64 15.96 18.92
C LYS A 144 32.46 15.21 17.88
N ASN A 145 33.27 15.90 17.07
CA ASN A 145 34.07 15.33 15.98
C ASN A 145 33.23 14.46 15.02
N ILE A 146 31.99 14.87 14.76
CA ILE A 146 31.11 14.21 13.79
C ILE A 146 31.43 14.81 12.40
N SER A 147 31.76 13.94 11.44
CA SER A 147 32.18 14.36 10.10
C SER A 147 31.16 15.29 9.44
N LEU A 148 31.58 16.48 9.02
CA LEU A 148 30.70 17.45 8.35
C LEU A 148 30.42 17.09 6.88
N GLU A 149 31.26 16.25 6.28
CA GLU A 149 31.16 15.82 4.87
C GLU A 149 30.18 14.65 4.67
N LYS A 150 30.12 13.74 5.65
CA LYS A 150 29.19 12.60 5.62
C LYS A 150 27.75 13.08 5.84
N LYS A 151 26.82 12.50 5.09
CA LYS A 151 25.38 12.75 5.25
C LYS A 151 24.90 12.13 6.57
N HIS A 152 24.34 12.94 7.46
CA HIS A 152 23.77 12.48 8.73
C HIS A 152 22.25 12.58 8.74
N PRO A 153 21.53 11.52 9.12
CA PRO A 153 20.09 11.57 9.29
C PRO A 153 19.72 12.34 10.57
N LEU A 154 18.83 13.32 10.44
CA LEU A 154 18.35 14.19 11.51
C LEU A 154 16.91 13.83 11.89
N ALA A 155 16.70 13.66 13.20
CA ALA A 155 15.40 13.57 13.83
C ALA A 155 15.04 14.92 14.47
N PHE A 156 13.89 15.48 14.16
CA PHE A 156 13.48 16.77 14.72
C PHE A 156 12.29 16.61 15.67
N THR A 157 12.55 16.69 16.99
CA THR A 157 11.47 16.84 17.97
C THR A 157 11.05 18.30 18.03
N PHE A 158 9.79 18.57 17.74
CA PHE A 158 9.21 19.90 17.74
C PHE A 158 7.88 19.90 18.50
N SER A 159 7.89 20.46 19.71
CA SER A 159 6.80 20.34 20.67
C SER A 159 5.67 21.35 20.47
N PHE A 160 5.16 21.44 19.24
CA PHE A 160 4.05 22.33 18.86
C PHE A 160 3.04 21.59 17.96
N PRO A 161 1.78 22.09 17.87
CA PRO A 161 0.78 21.53 16.99
C PRO A 161 1.19 21.68 15.51
N CYS A 162 1.41 20.55 14.83
CA CYS A 162 1.77 20.50 13.42
C CYS A 162 0.89 19.52 12.66
N GLU A 163 0.42 19.93 11.48
CA GLU A 163 -0.24 19.03 10.52
C GLU A 163 0.83 18.36 9.65
N HIS A 164 0.75 17.04 9.54
CA HIS A 164 1.70 16.23 8.78
C HIS A 164 1.02 15.60 7.57
N SER A 165 1.54 15.88 6.38
CA SER A 165 1.26 15.12 5.15
C SER A 165 2.15 13.88 5.05
N LYS A 166 3.38 13.99 5.57
CA LYS A 166 4.42 12.96 5.63
C LYS A 166 5.22 13.12 6.92
N LEU A 167 6.05 12.13 7.25
CA LEU A 167 6.85 12.13 8.47
C LEU A 167 7.94 13.23 8.49
N ASP A 168 8.42 13.67 7.32
CA ASP A 168 9.47 14.67 7.15
C ASP A 168 8.93 16.08 6.79
N GLN A 169 7.64 16.33 7.03
CA GLN A 169 6.99 17.61 6.80
C GLN A 169 6.12 17.97 8.01
N GLY A 170 6.03 19.24 8.36
CA GLY A 170 5.17 19.67 9.47
C GLY A 170 4.71 21.12 9.32
N LEU A 171 3.44 21.30 8.98
CA LEU A 171 2.80 22.61 8.88
C LEU A 171 2.45 23.11 10.29
N LEU A 172 3.12 24.16 10.77
CA LEU A 172 2.82 24.71 12.11
C LEU A 172 1.41 25.32 12.13
N VAL A 173 0.53 24.77 12.97
CA VAL A 173 -0.86 25.24 13.08
C VAL A 173 -0.94 26.54 13.88
N ASN A 174 -0.41 26.53 15.10
CA ASN A 174 -0.37 27.68 16.01
C ASN A 174 0.79 27.54 16.99
N TRP A 175 1.31 28.67 17.47
CA TRP A 175 2.23 28.68 18.60
C TRP A 175 1.50 28.45 19.94
N SER A 176 2.21 27.84 20.89
CA SER A 176 1.79 27.67 22.28
C SER A 176 2.93 28.03 23.24
N LYS A 177 2.67 27.94 24.55
CA LYS A 177 3.66 28.23 25.61
C LYS A 177 4.16 29.68 25.53
N ASN A 178 5.48 29.89 25.51
CA ASN A 178 6.15 31.18 25.47
C ASN A 178 6.65 31.58 24.06
N TYR A 179 6.35 30.81 23.03
CA TYR A 179 6.77 31.11 21.65
C TYR A 179 5.72 31.96 20.94
N ARG A 180 6.20 32.94 20.16
CA ARG A 180 5.40 33.79 19.27
C ARG A 180 6.23 34.25 18.08
N VAL A 181 6.86 33.29 17.41
CA VAL A 181 7.83 33.57 16.34
C VAL A 181 7.09 33.92 15.05
N ARG A 182 7.44 35.06 14.46
CA ARG A 182 6.76 35.61 13.28
C ARG A 182 7.16 34.88 12.00
N GLY A 183 6.19 34.64 11.13
CA GLY A 183 6.41 34.14 9.78
C GLY A 183 6.59 32.62 9.64
N LEU A 184 6.28 31.84 10.68
CA LEU A 184 6.30 30.36 10.67
C LEU A 184 4.91 29.71 10.72
N GLN A 185 3.90 30.40 11.26
CA GLN A 185 2.55 29.86 11.31
C GLN A 185 2.01 29.62 9.89
N GLY A 186 1.41 28.45 9.66
CA GLY A 186 0.96 28.01 8.33
C GLY A 186 2.09 27.70 7.36
N LYS A 187 3.33 27.48 7.84
CA LYS A 187 4.46 27.05 7.02
C LYS A 187 5.03 25.73 7.49
N ASP A 188 5.65 25.02 6.55
CA ASP A 188 6.42 23.82 6.82
C ASP A 188 7.72 24.19 7.57
N VAL A 189 7.79 23.77 8.83
CA VAL A 189 8.95 24.04 9.69
C VAL A 189 10.16 23.22 9.29
N VAL A 190 9.97 22.03 8.71
CA VAL A 190 11.09 21.20 8.23
C VAL A 190 11.73 21.87 7.03
N LYS A 191 10.92 22.39 6.10
CA LYS A 191 11.44 23.21 4.99
C LYS A 191 12.23 24.41 5.49
N THR A 192 11.71 25.13 6.49
CA THR A 192 12.40 26.30 7.04
C THR A 192 13.72 25.94 7.73
N LEU A 193 13.78 24.79 8.41
CA LEU A 193 15.01 24.25 9.00
C LEU A 193 16.02 23.85 7.91
N ARG A 194 15.59 23.18 6.84
CA ARG A 194 16.45 22.82 5.69
C ARG A 194 17.07 24.08 5.07
N GLU A 195 16.27 25.11 4.83
CA GLU A 195 16.77 26.40 4.31
C GLU A 195 17.79 27.06 5.27
N ALA A 196 17.63 26.92 6.58
CA ALA A 196 18.60 27.43 7.56
C ALA A 196 19.91 26.62 7.55
N ILE A 197 19.82 25.29 7.45
CA ILE A 197 20.97 24.39 7.29
C ILE A 197 21.77 24.77 6.03
N ASP A 198 21.07 24.98 4.91
CA ASP A 198 21.67 25.39 3.64
C ASP A 198 22.36 26.76 3.74
N ARG A 199 21.73 27.74 4.41
CA ARG A 199 22.33 29.07 4.65
C ARG A 199 23.57 29.00 5.53
N THR A 200 23.54 28.23 6.61
CA THR A 200 24.68 28.07 7.52
C THR A 200 25.85 27.36 6.81
N GLY A 201 25.54 26.40 5.93
CA GLY A 201 26.50 25.67 5.10
C GLY A 201 27.55 24.88 5.89
N GLY A 202 28.36 24.10 5.18
CA GLY A 202 29.48 23.35 5.78
C GLY A 202 29.05 22.23 6.73
N MET A 203 27.86 21.65 6.52
CA MET A 203 27.40 20.41 7.15
C MET A 203 26.45 19.67 6.20
N ASN A 204 26.53 18.35 6.16
CA ASN A 204 25.68 17.50 5.33
C ASN A 204 24.66 16.75 6.19
N VAL A 205 23.46 17.31 6.30
CA VAL A 205 22.40 16.82 7.21
C VAL A 205 21.09 16.67 6.46
N GLU A 206 20.39 15.56 6.67
CA GLU A 206 19.10 15.29 6.06
C GLU A 206 18.02 15.09 7.12
N VAL A 207 16.99 15.94 7.10
CA VAL A 207 15.83 15.78 7.99
C VAL A 207 14.93 14.66 7.46
N LEU A 208 14.93 13.53 8.18
CA LEU A 208 14.16 12.32 7.82
C LEU A 208 12.82 12.22 8.55
N ALA A 209 12.72 12.80 9.75
CA ALA A 209 11.50 12.77 10.52
C ALA A 209 11.37 14.00 11.42
N MET A 210 10.13 14.44 11.59
CA MET A 210 9.72 15.42 12.57
C MET A 210 8.61 14.85 13.43
N VAL A 211 8.74 14.93 14.76
CA VAL A 211 7.77 14.37 15.69
C VAL A 211 7.47 15.31 16.85
N ASN A 212 6.27 15.19 17.41
CA ASN A 212 5.92 15.84 18.66
C ASN A 212 6.61 15.14 19.86
N ASP A 213 6.88 15.88 20.94
CA ASP A 213 7.50 15.33 22.14
C ASP A 213 6.71 14.18 22.77
N THR A 214 5.37 14.22 22.75
CA THR A 214 4.54 13.09 23.21
C THR A 214 4.83 11.81 22.43
N VAL A 215 4.89 11.88 21.10
CA VAL A 215 5.18 10.75 20.20
C VAL A 215 6.56 10.20 20.50
N ALA A 216 7.53 11.10 20.65
CA ALA A 216 8.90 10.74 20.96
C ALA A 216 9.01 10.07 22.35
N THR A 217 8.33 10.59 23.38
CA THR A 217 8.25 9.94 24.70
C THR A 217 7.61 8.56 24.63
N MET A 218 6.53 8.39 23.85
CA MET A 218 5.91 7.08 23.64
C MET A 218 6.90 6.09 23.02
N MET A 219 7.69 6.52 22.03
CA MET A 219 8.69 5.67 21.38
C MET A 219 9.88 5.35 22.25
N THR A 220 10.38 6.31 23.04
CA THR A 220 11.42 6.06 24.04
C THR A 220 10.99 4.95 25.00
N CYS A 221 9.78 5.05 25.56
CA CYS A 221 9.28 4.07 26.50
C CYS A 221 8.86 2.76 25.81
N GLY A 222 8.38 2.81 24.57
CA GLY A 222 8.00 1.63 23.76
C GLY A 222 9.19 0.74 23.42
N PHE A 223 10.37 1.34 23.24
CA PHE A 223 11.62 0.60 23.06
C PHE A 223 11.96 -0.28 24.28
N ASP A 224 11.62 0.16 25.49
CA ASP A 224 11.90 -0.56 26.72
C ASP A 224 10.72 -1.45 27.16
N ASP A 225 9.48 -1.09 26.80
CA ASP A 225 8.24 -1.80 27.15
C ASP A 225 7.24 -1.82 25.97
N GLN A 226 7.04 -2.99 25.37
CA GLN A 226 6.16 -3.19 24.20
C GLN A 226 4.66 -2.99 24.48
N TYR A 227 4.27 -2.83 25.76
CA TYR A 227 2.91 -2.45 26.12
C TYR A 227 2.68 -0.93 26.06
N CYS A 228 3.70 -0.12 25.72
CA CYS A 228 3.58 1.33 25.63
C CYS A 228 2.77 1.74 24.40
N ASP A 229 1.59 2.32 24.59
CA ASP A 229 0.74 2.80 23.50
C ASP A 229 0.22 4.22 23.75
N VAL A 230 0.77 4.91 24.76
CA VAL A 230 0.43 6.29 25.14
C VAL A 230 1.70 7.04 25.52
N GLY A 231 1.89 8.22 24.94
CA GLY A 231 2.89 9.20 25.37
C GLY A 231 2.21 10.36 26.09
N LEU A 232 2.76 10.79 27.22
CA LEU A 232 2.19 11.82 28.08
C LEU A 232 3.24 12.84 28.49
N ILE A 233 2.97 14.12 28.22
CA ILE A 233 3.81 15.24 28.64
C ILE A 233 3.08 16.06 29.71
N ILE A 234 3.75 16.28 30.84
CA ILE A 234 3.31 17.17 31.93
C ILE A 234 4.51 18.03 32.37
N GLY A 235 4.80 19.07 31.59
CA GLY A 235 5.95 19.97 31.75
C GLY A 235 5.53 21.43 31.65
N THR A 236 6.27 22.23 30.88
CA THR A 236 5.87 23.62 30.56
C THR A 236 4.47 23.66 29.95
N GLY A 237 4.22 22.78 28.99
CA GLY A 237 2.88 22.47 28.48
C GLY A 237 2.37 21.12 28.96
N THR A 238 1.21 20.71 28.48
CA THR A 238 0.71 19.35 28.64
C THR A 238 0.06 18.85 27.36
N ASN A 239 0.41 17.62 26.98
CA ASN A 239 -0.15 16.98 25.81
C ASN A 239 -0.12 15.45 25.97
N ALA A 240 -0.88 14.74 25.16
CA ALA A 240 -0.81 13.29 25.04
C ALA A 240 -0.93 12.83 23.59
N CYS A 241 -0.32 11.69 23.30
CA CYS A 241 -0.54 10.94 22.07
C CYS A 241 -0.87 9.48 22.40
N TYR A 242 -1.48 8.76 21.46
CA TYR A 242 -1.73 7.33 21.62
C TYR A 242 -1.90 6.62 20.28
N MET A 243 -1.75 5.29 20.29
CA MET A 243 -1.97 4.45 19.11
C MET A 243 -3.47 4.22 18.86
N GLU A 244 -3.99 4.82 17.79
CA GLU A 244 -5.37 4.67 17.29
C GLU A 244 -5.42 3.63 16.15
N GLY A 245 -6.55 2.93 15.97
CA GLY A 245 -6.78 2.09 14.80
C GLY A 245 -7.06 2.95 13.55
N LEU A 246 -6.38 2.68 12.44
CA LEU A 246 -6.40 3.55 11.25
C LEU A 246 -7.83 3.74 10.70
N ARG A 247 -8.67 2.70 10.73
CA ARG A 247 -10.11 2.76 10.42
C ARG A 247 -10.94 3.82 11.17
N ASN A 248 -10.40 4.41 12.25
CA ASN A 248 -11.07 5.46 13.02
C ASN A 248 -10.53 6.87 12.70
N VAL A 249 -9.64 7.00 11.72
CA VAL A 249 -8.91 8.24 11.39
C VAL A 249 -9.30 8.67 9.97
N ASP A 250 -10.44 9.35 9.82
CA ASP A 250 -10.97 9.75 8.51
C ASP A 250 -10.04 10.71 7.75
N LEU A 251 -9.09 11.35 8.47
CA LEU A 251 -8.13 12.32 7.93
C LEU A 251 -6.97 11.67 7.16
N VAL A 252 -6.82 10.35 7.21
CA VAL A 252 -5.76 9.62 6.52
C VAL A 252 -6.38 8.45 5.76
N GLU A 253 -5.97 8.29 4.50
CA GLU A 253 -6.43 7.16 3.69
C GLU A 253 -5.88 5.82 4.22
N GLY A 254 -6.76 4.81 4.28
CA GLY A 254 -6.47 3.46 4.75
C GLY A 254 -7.24 3.09 6.01
N ASP A 255 -7.45 1.79 6.23
CA ASP A 255 -8.23 1.24 7.35
C ASP A 255 -7.45 0.21 8.19
N GLU A 256 -6.24 -0.15 7.76
CA GLU A 256 -5.40 -1.18 8.36
C GLU A 256 -4.38 -0.65 9.38
N GLY A 257 -4.12 -1.49 10.38
CA GLY A 257 -3.09 -1.21 11.37
C GLY A 257 -3.50 -0.08 12.32
N ARG A 258 -2.48 0.65 12.77
CA ARG A 258 -2.62 1.71 13.76
C ARG A 258 -1.79 2.90 13.35
N MET A 259 -2.14 4.07 13.85
CA MET A 259 -1.33 5.28 13.75
C MET A 259 -1.33 5.99 15.10
N CYS A 260 -0.17 6.51 15.49
CA CYS A 260 -0.06 7.40 16.63
C CYS A 260 -0.80 8.71 16.30
N ILE A 261 -1.71 9.11 17.17
CA ILE A 261 -2.45 10.36 17.07
C ILE A 261 -1.96 11.29 18.16
N ASN A 262 -1.51 12.48 17.76
CA ASN A 262 -1.24 13.57 18.67
C ASN A 262 -2.57 14.28 19.01
N THR A 263 -3.02 14.19 20.26
CA THR A 263 -4.35 14.71 20.61
C THR A 263 -4.41 16.24 20.56
N GLU A 264 -3.28 16.91 20.85
CA GLU A 264 -3.25 18.34 21.17
C GLU A 264 -4.33 18.72 22.20
N TRP A 265 -4.43 17.92 23.28
CA TRP A 265 -5.49 18.06 24.28
C TRP A 265 -5.46 19.38 25.06
N GLY A 266 -4.42 20.19 24.87
CA GLY A 266 -4.27 21.46 25.56
C GLY A 266 -5.41 22.41 25.21
N GLY A 267 -5.92 22.33 23.97
CA GLY A 267 -7.06 23.10 23.48
C GLY A 267 -8.43 22.60 23.95
N PHE A 268 -8.52 21.54 24.76
CA PHE A 268 -9.81 21.06 25.26
C PHE A 268 -10.52 22.17 26.07
N GLY A 269 -11.77 22.47 25.70
CA GLY A 269 -12.55 23.56 26.30
C GLY A 269 -12.37 24.93 25.64
N ASP A 270 -11.53 25.07 24.60
CA ASP A 270 -11.42 26.30 23.80
C ASP A 270 -12.75 26.70 23.12
N ASP A 271 -13.65 25.73 22.92
CA ASP A 271 -15.00 25.90 22.39
C ASP A 271 -16.08 26.08 23.47
N GLY A 272 -15.67 26.19 24.74
CA GLY A 272 -16.55 26.36 25.88
C GLY A 272 -17.01 25.06 26.54
N ALA A 273 -16.60 23.88 26.06
CA ALA A 273 -17.00 22.58 26.62
C ALA A 273 -16.66 22.41 28.12
N LEU A 274 -15.74 23.20 28.66
CA LEU A 274 -15.31 23.17 30.06
C LEU A 274 -15.76 24.37 30.89
N ASN A 275 -16.65 25.23 30.38
CA ASN A 275 -17.06 26.48 31.05
C ASN A 275 -17.54 26.28 32.51
N ASP A 276 -18.18 25.16 32.80
CA ASP A 276 -18.69 24.80 34.14
C ASP A 276 -17.57 24.53 35.17
N TYR A 277 -16.36 24.20 34.68
CA TYR A 277 -15.20 23.83 35.50
C TYR A 277 -14.13 24.94 35.56
N ILE A 278 -14.31 26.01 34.77
CA ILE A 278 -13.41 27.16 34.71
C ILE A 278 -13.77 28.17 35.82
N THR A 279 -12.79 28.47 36.67
CA THR A 279 -12.94 29.43 37.79
C THR A 279 -12.58 30.86 37.38
N GLU A 280 -12.81 31.83 38.28
CA GLU A 280 -12.35 33.21 38.05
C GLU A 280 -10.82 33.31 37.87
N PHE A 281 -10.06 32.47 38.57
CA PHE A 281 -8.59 32.45 38.50
C PHE A 281 -8.11 31.95 37.13
N ASP A 282 -8.76 30.93 36.58
CA ASP A 282 -8.43 30.39 35.26
C ASP A 282 -8.69 31.43 34.16
N ARG A 283 -9.79 32.19 34.25
CA ARG A 283 -10.10 33.29 33.33
C ARG A 283 -9.07 34.43 33.40
N GLU A 284 -8.59 34.75 34.61
CA GLU A 284 -7.57 35.79 34.79
C GLU A 284 -6.20 35.36 34.21
N VAL A 285 -5.81 34.10 34.42
CA VAL A 285 -4.62 33.51 33.77
C VAL A 285 -4.76 33.53 32.25
N ASP A 286 -5.92 33.12 31.72
CA ASP A 286 -6.17 33.09 30.28
C ASP A 286 -6.11 34.49 29.65
N ALA A 287 -6.79 35.47 30.26
CA ALA A 287 -6.82 36.85 29.78
C ALA A 287 -5.44 37.52 29.75
N ALA A 288 -4.56 37.17 30.71
CA ALA A 288 -3.20 37.70 30.80
C ALA A 288 -2.16 36.89 30.00
N SER A 289 -2.56 35.78 29.38
CA SER A 289 -1.65 34.89 28.66
C SER A 289 -1.28 35.41 27.26
N ASN A 290 -0.29 34.76 26.64
CA ASN A 290 0.12 35.07 25.27
C ASN A 290 -0.90 34.65 24.20
N ASN A 291 -1.87 33.81 24.58
CA ASN A 291 -2.86 33.21 23.68
C ASN A 291 -4.25 33.15 24.35
N PRO A 292 -4.90 34.29 24.66
CA PRO A 292 -6.22 34.31 25.32
C PRO A 292 -7.27 33.52 24.52
N GLY A 293 -8.13 32.78 25.22
CA GLY A 293 -9.17 31.93 24.63
C GLY A 293 -8.66 30.66 23.94
N LYS A 294 -7.37 30.33 24.11
CA LYS A 294 -6.74 29.13 23.56
C LYS A 294 -6.01 28.33 24.63
N GLN A 295 -5.85 27.03 24.41
CA GLN A 295 -5.13 26.14 25.31
C GLN A 295 -5.73 26.16 26.75
N ILE A 296 -7.05 26.24 26.86
CA ILE A 296 -7.76 26.39 28.14
C ILE A 296 -7.45 25.24 29.10
N PHE A 297 -7.50 23.98 28.63
CA PHE A 297 -7.17 22.83 29.46
C PHE A 297 -5.72 22.84 29.92
N GLU A 298 -4.78 23.18 29.02
CA GLU A 298 -3.35 23.29 29.36
C GLU A 298 -3.11 24.33 30.47
N LYS A 299 -3.80 25.48 30.42
CA LYS A 299 -3.70 26.55 31.43
C LYS A 299 -4.15 26.15 32.83
N MET A 300 -5.05 25.18 32.94
CA MET A 300 -5.48 24.64 34.23
C MET A 300 -4.52 23.58 34.80
N VAL A 301 -3.56 23.10 34.00
CA VAL A 301 -2.80 21.88 34.27
C VAL A 301 -1.29 22.10 34.31
N SER A 302 -0.71 22.77 33.31
CA SER A 302 0.72 22.68 33.02
C SER A 302 1.60 23.57 33.91
N GLY A 303 2.88 23.25 33.97
CA GLY A 303 3.86 23.91 34.83
C GLY A 303 4.15 25.37 34.47
N MET A 304 3.72 25.86 33.31
CA MET A 304 3.79 27.29 33.01
C MET A 304 2.77 28.10 33.83
N TYR A 305 1.66 27.50 34.26
CA TYR A 305 0.51 28.21 34.83
C TYR A 305 0.21 27.88 36.29
N LEU A 306 0.63 26.71 36.81
CA LEU A 306 0.33 26.31 38.19
C LEU A 306 0.79 27.31 39.25
N GLY A 307 2.01 27.84 39.13
CA GLY A 307 2.51 28.86 40.06
C GLY A 307 1.67 30.15 40.03
N GLU A 308 1.25 30.57 38.85
CA GLU A 308 0.44 31.79 38.67
C GLU A 308 -0.98 31.61 39.21
N LEU A 309 -1.59 30.44 39.02
CA LEU A 309 -2.87 30.09 39.64
C LEU A 309 -2.79 30.19 41.17
N VAL A 310 -1.72 29.64 41.78
CA VAL A 310 -1.50 29.77 43.23
C VAL A 310 -1.34 31.23 43.63
N ARG A 311 -0.53 32.02 42.90
CA ARG A 311 -0.35 33.46 43.17
C ARG A 311 -1.66 34.22 43.18
N LEU A 312 -2.51 34.01 42.18
CA LEU A 312 -3.79 34.71 42.05
C LEU A 312 -4.76 34.36 43.18
N VAL A 313 -4.81 33.09 43.59
CA VAL A 313 -5.60 32.67 44.75
C VAL A 313 -5.09 33.34 46.02
N VAL A 314 -3.78 33.30 46.27
CA VAL A 314 -3.15 33.92 47.45
C VAL A 314 -3.41 35.42 47.47
N LEU A 315 -3.22 36.10 46.33
CA LEU A 315 -3.50 37.53 46.17
C LEU A 315 -4.97 37.88 46.45
N LYS A 316 -5.91 37.09 45.94
CA LYS A 316 -7.35 37.33 46.15
C LYS A 316 -7.75 37.10 47.61
N MET A 317 -7.22 36.06 48.24
CA MET A 317 -7.47 35.78 49.67
C MET A 317 -6.86 36.87 50.55
N ALA A 318 -5.64 37.33 50.25
CA ALA A 318 -5.01 38.46 50.93
C ALA A 318 -5.85 39.74 50.78
N LYS A 319 -6.26 40.12 49.56
CA LYS A 319 -7.15 41.28 49.32
C LYS A 319 -8.49 41.20 50.07
N ARG A 320 -8.96 40.00 50.41
CA ARG A 320 -10.20 39.77 51.18
C ARG A 320 -9.95 39.68 52.70
N GLY A 321 -8.75 40.00 53.18
CA GLY A 321 -8.38 39.90 54.60
C GLY A 321 -8.37 38.46 55.12
N LYS A 322 -8.25 37.47 54.23
CA LYS A 322 -8.26 36.04 54.60
C LYS A 322 -6.87 35.45 54.82
N LEU A 323 -5.83 36.13 54.34
CA LEU A 323 -4.41 35.84 54.55
C LEU A 323 -3.70 37.14 54.92
N PHE A 324 -2.59 37.03 55.65
CA PHE A 324 -1.65 38.12 55.95
C PHE A 324 -2.31 39.37 56.55
N ASP A 325 -3.40 39.22 57.30
CA ASP A 325 -4.21 40.34 57.83
C ASP A 325 -4.61 41.40 56.79
N GLY A 326 -4.75 41.00 55.53
CA GLY A 326 -5.10 41.92 54.43
C GLY A 326 -3.91 42.57 53.72
N GLN A 327 -2.68 42.31 54.17
CA GLN A 327 -1.48 42.87 53.56
C GLN A 327 -1.19 42.23 52.20
N VAL A 328 -0.78 43.06 51.24
CA VAL A 328 -0.41 42.65 49.88
C VAL A 328 0.84 43.41 49.46
N SER A 329 1.93 42.70 49.24
CA SER A 329 3.20 43.24 48.73
C SER A 329 3.19 43.47 47.22
N ASP A 330 4.12 44.28 46.71
CA ASP A 330 4.32 44.47 45.26
C ASP A 330 4.81 43.20 44.58
N ALA A 331 5.64 42.40 45.26
CA ALA A 331 6.04 41.09 44.77
C ALA A 331 4.84 40.15 44.58
N LEU A 332 3.88 40.10 45.53
CA LEU A 332 2.68 39.28 45.38
C LEU A 332 1.77 39.78 44.24
N ARG A 333 1.76 41.08 43.94
CA ARG A 333 1.02 41.66 42.80
C ARG A 333 1.64 41.31 41.45
N THR A 334 2.93 41.04 41.42
CA THR A 334 3.70 40.83 40.18
C THR A 334 3.52 39.40 39.65
N THR A 335 3.03 39.29 38.41
CA THR A 335 2.87 38.02 37.67
C THR A 335 4.15 37.17 37.69
N GLY A 336 4.01 35.87 37.90
CA GLY A 336 5.13 34.92 37.81
C GLY A 336 6.09 34.88 39.00
N LYS A 337 5.85 35.66 40.06
CA LYS A 337 6.67 35.63 41.29
C LYS A 337 6.50 34.34 42.11
N ILE A 338 5.35 33.67 42.02
CA ILE A 338 5.21 32.29 42.48
C ILE A 338 5.36 31.36 41.27
N THR A 339 6.40 30.53 41.28
CA THR A 339 6.69 29.60 40.19
C THR A 339 6.17 28.20 40.52
N THR A 340 6.08 27.33 39.52
CA THR A 340 5.74 25.91 39.76
C THR A 340 6.81 25.19 40.58
N ALA A 341 8.06 25.65 40.57
CA ALA A 341 9.09 25.15 41.47
C ALA A 341 8.75 25.50 42.94
N HIS A 342 8.22 26.69 43.20
CA HIS A 342 7.70 27.06 44.53
C HIS A 342 6.54 26.15 44.93
N VAL A 343 5.58 25.88 44.04
CA VAL A 343 4.46 24.94 44.27
C VAL A 343 4.98 23.56 44.71
N ALA A 344 5.94 23.00 43.98
CA ALA A 344 6.57 21.73 44.31
C ALA A 344 7.33 21.77 45.65
N ALA A 345 8.01 22.89 45.95
CA ALA A 345 8.72 23.09 47.22
C ALA A 345 7.77 23.16 48.42
N MET A 346 6.64 23.85 48.30
CA MET A 346 5.60 23.92 49.34
C MET A 346 5.03 22.54 49.67
N GLU A 347 4.98 21.61 48.71
CA GLU A 347 4.42 20.26 48.90
C GLU A 347 5.44 19.18 49.27
N GLN A 348 6.66 19.56 49.64
CA GLN A 348 7.67 18.64 50.17
C GLN A 348 7.23 18.07 51.52
N TYR A 349 7.36 16.75 51.71
CA TYR A 349 6.77 16.03 52.85
C TYR A 349 7.29 16.52 54.22
N LYS A 350 8.59 16.84 54.35
CA LYS A 350 9.20 17.25 55.62
C LYS A 350 9.40 18.76 55.74
N THR A 351 9.75 19.40 54.63
CA THR A 351 10.19 20.81 54.62
C THR A 351 9.13 21.75 54.05
N GLY A 352 7.97 21.25 53.61
CA GLY A 352 6.97 22.02 52.88
C GLY A 352 6.51 23.30 53.58
N LEU A 353 6.22 23.24 54.89
CA LEU A 353 5.81 24.43 55.65
C LEU A 353 6.94 25.45 55.81
N ASN A 354 8.17 24.99 56.05
CA ASN A 354 9.33 25.87 56.13
C ASN A 354 9.59 26.54 54.77
N ASN A 355 9.59 25.76 53.69
CA ASN A 355 9.70 26.29 52.33
C ASN A 355 8.59 27.31 52.05
N THR A 356 7.36 27.03 52.47
CA THR A 356 6.23 27.95 52.29
C THR A 356 6.47 29.27 53.00
N ARG A 357 6.95 29.24 54.26
CA ARG A 357 7.30 30.44 55.01
C ARG A 357 8.42 31.23 54.31
N ASP A 358 9.46 30.55 53.87
CA ASP A 358 10.63 31.19 53.26
C ASP A 358 10.24 31.85 51.92
N ILE A 359 9.46 31.15 51.07
CA ILE A 359 8.91 31.69 49.82
C ILE A 359 8.00 32.91 50.08
N LEU A 360 7.13 32.85 51.09
CA LEU A 360 6.26 33.98 51.43
C LEU A 360 7.06 35.18 51.94
N THR A 361 8.15 34.93 52.67
CA THR A 361 9.08 35.98 53.13
C THR A 361 9.83 36.62 51.96
N GLU A 362 10.24 35.81 50.96
CA GLU A 362 10.84 36.31 49.70
C GLU A 362 9.88 37.17 48.87
N LEU A 363 8.57 37.08 49.12
CA LEU A 363 7.56 37.95 48.54
C LEU A 363 7.32 39.20 49.38
N ASP A 364 8.21 39.57 50.29
CA ASP A 364 8.08 40.73 51.18
C ASP A 364 6.80 40.69 52.05
N LEU A 365 6.41 39.49 52.49
CA LEU A 365 5.29 39.28 53.43
C LEU A 365 5.83 38.81 54.79
N ASN A 366 5.05 39.05 55.85
CA ASN A 366 5.31 38.52 57.19
C ASN A 366 4.26 37.45 57.52
N PRO A 367 4.41 36.20 57.04
CA PRO A 367 3.37 35.18 57.18
C PRO A 367 3.27 34.63 58.60
N SER A 368 2.05 34.45 59.09
CA SER A 368 1.79 33.66 60.30
C SER A 368 1.93 32.15 60.03
N PRO A 369 2.02 31.29 61.07
CA PRO A 369 1.95 29.84 60.89
C PRO A 369 0.68 29.38 60.17
N ASP A 370 -0.46 30.01 60.47
CA ASP A 370 -1.74 29.71 59.83
C ASP A 370 -1.76 30.11 58.35
N ASP A 371 -1.11 31.23 57.98
CA ASP A 371 -0.93 31.62 56.58
C ASP A 371 -0.10 30.58 55.82
N CYS A 372 0.97 30.07 56.44
CA CYS A 372 1.81 29.04 55.82
C CYS A 372 1.02 27.74 55.56
N VAL A 373 0.20 27.31 56.53
CA VAL A 373 -0.69 26.14 56.37
C VAL A 373 -1.72 26.39 55.27
N ALA A 374 -2.34 27.58 55.25
CA ALA A 374 -3.34 27.92 54.25
C ALA A 374 -2.73 27.97 52.83
N VAL A 375 -1.57 28.60 52.64
CA VAL A 375 -0.88 28.71 51.34
C VAL A 375 -0.38 27.35 50.85
N GLN A 376 0.17 26.52 51.74
CA GLN A 376 0.51 25.14 51.38
C GLN A 376 -0.73 24.37 50.91
N HIS A 377 -1.87 24.53 51.59
CA HIS A 377 -3.11 23.85 51.21
C HIS A 377 -3.71 24.38 49.89
N ILE A 378 -3.57 25.68 49.60
CA ILE A 378 -3.88 26.26 48.28
C ILE A 378 -3.03 25.57 47.20
N SER A 379 -1.72 25.45 47.42
CA SER A 379 -0.79 24.76 46.52
C SER A 379 -1.24 23.32 46.24
N THR A 380 -1.60 22.59 47.30
CA THR A 380 -2.15 21.23 47.21
C THR A 380 -3.43 21.15 46.39
N ILE A 381 -4.40 22.06 46.58
CA ILE A 381 -5.66 22.03 45.83
C ILE A 381 -5.40 22.29 44.34
N VAL A 382 -4.58 23.29 44.02
CA VAL A 382 -4.27 23.65 42.62
C VAL A 382 -3.54 22.52 41.89
N SER A 383 -2.48 21.97 42.50
CA SER A 383 -1.72 20.87 41.89
C SER A 383 -2.53 19.57 41.82
N PHE A 384 -3.38 19.30 42.82
CA PHE A 384 -4.23 18.12 42.82
C PHE A 384 -5.33 18.21 41.77
N ARG A 385 -5.96 19.39 41.59
CA ARG A 385 -6.89 19.65 40.48
C ARG A 385 -6.23 19.36 39.14
N SER A 386 -5.03 19.86 38.91
CA SER A 386 -4.25 19.60 37.70
C SER A 386 -4.05 18.09 37.47
N SER A 387 -3.60 17.34 38.48
CA SER A 387 -3.45 15.89 38.36
C SER A 387 -4.77 15.14 38.12
N ASN A 388 -5.89 15.63 38.66
CA ASN A 388 -7.21 15.05 38.46
C ASN A 388 -7.73 15.29 37.02
N LEU A 389 -7.51 16.49 36.47
CA LEU A 389 -7.86 16.82 35.09
C LEU A 389 -7.07 15.96 34.09
N VAL A 390 -5.75 15.81 34.29
CA VAL A 390 -4.94 14.89 33.48
C VAL A 390 -5.43 13.45 33.62
N ALA A 391 -5.82 13.02 34.83
CA ALA A 391 -6.37 11.68 35.04
C ALA A 391 -7.67 11.45 34.25
N ALA A 392 -8.55 12.45 34.17
CA ALA A 392 -9.80 12.37 33.40
C ALA A 392 -9.55 12.29 31.88
N GLY A 393 -8.64 13.11 31.35
CA GLY A 393 -8.23 13.05 29.94
C GLY A 393 -7.55 11.74 29.59
N LEU A 394 -6.63 11.26 30.44
CA LEU A 394 -5.99 9.95 30.24
C LEU A 394 -7.00 8.80 30.36
N ALA A 395 -7.97 8.88 31.28
CA ALA A 395 -9.02 7.87 31.40
C ALA A 395 -9.87 7.77 30.12
N ALA A 396 -10.10 8.89 29.43
CA ALA A 396 -10.80 8.89 28.15
C ALA A 396 -10.00 8.17 27.05
N ILE A 397 -8.69 8.45 26.94
CA ILE A 397 -7.78 7.77 26.00
C ILE A 397 -7.76 6.26 26.28
N LEU A 398 -7.55 5.86 27.54
CA LEU A 398 -7.48 4.46 27.93
C LEU A 398 -8.79 3.70 27.67
N SER A 399 -9.94 4.33 27.98
CA SER A 399 -11.26 3.77 27.68
C SER A 399 -11.46 3.56 26.18
N ARG A 400 -10.98 4.51 25.37
CA ARG A 400 -11.03 4.41 23.92
C ARG A 400 -10.16 3.28 23.38
N ILE A 401 -8.91 3.15 23.84
CA ILE A 401 -8.01 2.05 23.47
C ILE A 401 -8.63 0.69 23.83
N LYS A 402 -9.16 0.56 25.05
CA LYS A 402 -9.84 -0.66 25.51
C LYS A 402 -11.00 -1.05 24.60
N ARG A 403 -11.84 -0.07 24.23
CA ARG A 403 -13.00 -0.26 23.33
C ARG A 403 -12.54 -0.67 21.92
N ASN A 404 -11.54 0.01 21.37
CA ASN A 404 -11.06 -0.25 20.01
C ASN A 404 -10.40 -1.63 19.87
N ARG A 405 -9.83 -2.15 20.96
CA ARG A 405 -9.29 -3.52 21.04
C ARG A 405 -10.32 -4.57 21.46
N ASN A 406 -11.56 -4.14 21.74
CA ASN A 406 -12.65 -4.98 22.24
C ASN A 406 -12.25 -5.83 23.48
N LEU A 407 -11.56 -5.21 24.45
CA LEU A 407 -11.03 -5.92 25.62
C LEU A 407 -11.89 -5.69 26.87
N ARG A 408 -12.06 -6.74 27.67
CA ARG A 408 -12.70 -6.64 29.00
C ARG A 408 -11.81 -5.93 30.02
N THR A 409 -10.53 -6.23 30.02
CA THR A 409 -9.48 -5.59 30.84
C THR A 409 -8.35 -5.12 29.94
N LEU A 410 -7.70 -4.01 30.29
CA LEU A 410 -6.62 -3.43 29.48
C LEU A 410 -5.32 -3.44 30.30
N ARG A 411 -4.28 -4.10 29.79
CA ARG A 411 -2.90 -3.94 30.27
C ARG A 411 -2.16 -3.02 29.31
N ILE A 412 -1.58 -1.95 29.83
CA ILE A 412 -0.98 -0.90 29.00
C ILE A 412 0.07 -0.12 29.78
N THR A 413 1.08 0.37 29.06
CA THR A 413 2.09 1.29 29.58
C THR A 413 1.85 2.69 29.03
N VAL A 414 2.00 3.69 29.90
CA VAL A 414 2.00 5.12 29.56
C VAL A 414 3.42 5.63 29.77
N GLY A 415 4.07 6.03 28.69
CA GLY A 415 5.35 6.73 28.73
C GLY A 415 5.12 8.18 29.15
N VAL A 416 5.83 8.64 30.19
CA VAL A 416 5.65 9.97 30.76
C VAL A 416 6.95 10.76 30.74
N ASP A 417 6.86 12.03 30.36
CA ASP A 417 7.91 13.02 30.55
C ASP A 417 7.30 14.37 30.98
N GLY A 418 8.15 15.33 31.32
CA GLY A 418 7.79 16.68 31.70
C GLY A 418 8.24 17.02 33.12
N THR A 419 8.63 18.28 33.29
CA THR A 419 9.26 18.77 34.52
C THR A 419 8.32 18.68 35.73
N VAL A 420 7.02 18.94 35.58
CA VAL A 420 6.06 18.88 36.70
C VAL A 420 5.95 17.46 37.24
N TYR A 421 5.80 16.47 36.35
CA TYR A 421 5.73 15.07 36.75
C TYR A 421 7.03 14.59 37.39
N LYS A 422 8.19 15.04 36.90
CA LYS A 422 9.52 14.67 37.40
C LYS A 422 9.85 15.28 38.77
N THR A 423 9.52 16.56 38.99
CA THR A 423 10.03 17.30 40.16
C THR A 423 9.00 17.50 41.27
N HIS A 424 7.70 17.40 40.97
CA HIS A 424 6.68 17.62 41.99
C HIS A 424 6.48 16.38 42.88
N PRO A 425 6.69 16.48 44.21
CA PRO A 425 6.83 15.31 45.09
C PRO A 425 5.56 14.44 45.20
N GLN A 426 4.37 15.05 45.02
CA GLN A 426 3.09 14.35 45.17
C GLN A 426 2.35 14.07 43.86
N TYR A 427 2.79 14.65 42.74
CA TYR A 427 1.97 14.70 41.51
C TYR A 427 1.81 13.31 40.86
N PRO A 428 2.87 12.51 40.64
CA PRO A 428 2.73 11.17 40.07
C PRO A 428 1.82 10.27 40.89
N LYS A 429 2.01 10.26 42.22
CA LYS A 429 1.21 9.43 43.15
C LYS A 429 -0.27 9.77 43.08
N ARG A 430 -0.62 11.06 43.03
CA ARG A 430 -2.00 11.56 42.91
C ARG A 430 -2.61 11.14 41.57
N LEU A 431 -1.93 11.44 40.45
CA LEU A 431 -2.36 11.06 39.11
C LEU A 431 -2.64 9.55 39.02
N HIS A 432 -1.68 8.71 39.42
CA HIS A 432 -1.82 7.26 39.32
C HIS A 432 -2.99 6.73 40.16
N LYS A 433 -3.18 7.29 41.36
CA LYS A 433 -4.29 6.89 42.24
C LYS A 433 -5.64 7.20 41.61
N VAL A 434 -5.78 8.37 41.00
CA VAL A 434 -7.04 8.80 40.39
C VAL A 434 -7.33 7.99 39.13
N VAL A 435 -6.34 7.76 38.26
CA VAL A 435 -6.51 6.91 37.06
C VAL A 435 -7.00 5.51 37.43
N ARG A 436 -6.37 4.86 38.43
CA ARG A 436 -6.79 3.52 38.91
C ARG A 436 -8.19 3.54 39.53
N ARG A 437 -8.60 4.65 40.14
CA ARG A 437 -9.94 4.81 40.71
C ARG A 437 -11.01 5.00 39.63
N LEU A 438 -10.71 5.76 38.58
CA LEU A 438 -11.62 5.99 37.46
C LEU A 438 -11.77 4.76 36.56
N LEU A 439 -10.70 3.97 36.40
CA LEU A 439 -10.65 2.79 35.52
C LEU A 439 -10.07 1.56 36.26
N PRO A 440 -10.82 0.94 37.18
CA PRO A 440 -10.34 -0.22 37.94
C PRO A 440 -10.04 -1.45 37.06
N GLU A 441 -10.58 -1.54 35.86
CA GLU A 441 -10.32 -2.62 34.91
C GLU A 441 -9.03 -2.46 34.07
N CYS A 442 -8.35 -1.31 34.20
CA CYS A 442 -7.17 -0.97 33.43
C CYS A 442 -5.91 -1.10 34.31
N HIS A 443 -5.05 -2.06 33.98
CA HIS A 443 -3.74 -2.25 34.58
C HIS A 443 -2.71 -1.34 33.90
N VAL A 444 -2.65 -0.09 34.38
CA VAL A 444 -1.78 0.96 33.82
C VAL A 444 -0.42 0.98 34.53
N ARG A 445 0.65 0.81 33.75
CA ARG A 445 2.03 1.07 34.19
C ARG A 445 2.47 2.43 33.68
N PHE A 446 3.01 3.26 34.56
CA PHE A 446 3.62 4.53 34.16
C PHE A 446 5.14 4.36 34.12
N VAL A 447 5.76 4.67 32.99
CA VAL A 447 7.22 4.59 32.79
C VAL A 447 7.73 5.99 32.52
N LEU A 448 8.74 6.41 33.29
CA LEU A 448 9.38 7.70 33.07
C LEU A 448 10.39 7.60 31.92
N SER A 449 10.39 8.59 31.03
CA SER A 449 11.46 8.72 30.03
C SER A 449 12.69 9.40 30.66
N ASP A 450 13.71 8.61 30.96
CA ASP A 450 14.95 9.11 31.57
C ASP A 450 15.82 9.92 30.59
N SER A 451 15.83 9.53 29.31
CA SER A 451 16.60 10.19 28.23
C SER A 451 15.81 11.24 27.44
N GLY A 452 14.54 11.47 27.80
CA GLY A 452 13.67 12.46 27.17
C GLY A 452 13.05 12.02 25.84
N SER A 453 12.56 12.99 25.07
CA SER A 453 11.96 12.81 23.73
C SER A 453 12.99 12.38 22.68
N SER A 454 14.23 12.83 22.78
CA SER A 454 15.23 12.67 21.71
C SER A 454 15.58 11.21 21.34
N LYS A 455 15.59 10.26 22.30
CA LYS A 455 15.76 8.82 22.01
C LYS A 455 14.66 8.33 21.09
N GLY A 456 13.41 8.67 21.39
CA GLY A 456 12.25 8.26 20.61
C GLY A 456 12.20 8.88 19.22
N ALA A 457 12.61 10.14 19.07
CA ALA A 457 12.71 10.77 17.75
C ALA A 457 13.73 10.04 16.85
N ALA A 458 14.90 9.68 17.39
CA ALA A 458 15.88 8.89 16.65
C ALA A 458 15.35 7.49 16.28
N LEU A 459 14.57 6.85 17.15
CA LEU A 459 13.93 5.57 16.85
C LEU A 459 12.89 5.67 15.73
N VAL A 460 12.09 6.74 15.72
CA VAL A 460 11.17 7.02 14.60
C VAL A 460 11.94 7.21 13.30
N THR A 461 13.04 7.98 13.33
CA THR A 461 13.92 8.14 12.17
C THR A 461 14.53 6.82 11.70
N ALA A 462 14.93 5.94 12.61
CA ALA A 462 15.46 4.61 12.27
C ALA A 462 14.42 3.75 11.55
N VAL A 463 13.16 3.77 12.00
CA VAL A 463 12.05 3.10 11.31
C VAL A 463 11.81 3.70 9.94
N ALA A 464 11.79 5.03 9.82
CA ALA A 464 11.60 5.73 8.55
C ALA A 464 12.69 5.39 7.53
N GLN A 465 13.96 5.42 7.96
CA GLN A 465 15.10 5.06 7.12
C GLN A 465 15.04 3.59 6.67
N ARG A 466 14.64 2.69 7.57
CA ARG A 466 14.44 1.28 7.21
C ARG A 466 13.37 1.12 6.14
N LEU A 467 12.21 1.76 6.30
CA LEU A 467 11.13 1.69 5.31
C LEU A 467 11.54 2.28 3.95
N ALA A 468 12.28 3.39 3.95
CA ALA A 468 12.82 3.97 2.71
C ALA A 468 13.81 3.02 2.01
N SER A 469 14.68 2.35 2.77
CA SER A 469 15.62 1.36 2.23
C SER A 469 14.92 0.12 1.68
N LEU A 470 13.86 -0.37 2.35
CA LEU A 470 13.06 -1.49 1.84
C LEU A 470 12.36 -1.10 0.54
N ARG A 471 11.82 0.13 0.46
CA ARG A 471 11.20 0.64 -0.75
C ARG A 471 12.19 0.75 -1.91
N GLN A 472 13.39 1.25 -1.64
CA GLN A 472 14.46 1.31 -2.64
C GLN A 472 14.82 -0.09 -3.19
N GLN A 473 14.88 -1.12 -2.34
CA GLN A 473 15.12 -2.49 -2.79
C GLN A 473 14.02 -3.01 -3.71
N VAL A 474 12.74 -2.71 -3.40
CA VAL A 474 11.62 -3.01 -4.30
C VAL A 474 11.80 -2.31 -5.65
N ASP A 475 12.09 -1.00 -5.64
CA ASP A 475 12.28 -0.21 -6.85
C ASP A 475 13.47 -0.73 -7.70
N GLU A 476 14.57 -1.17 -7.06
CA GLU A 476 15.73 -1.79 -7.71
C GLU A 476 15.38 -3.15 -8.35
N THR A 477 14.61 -3.99 -7.66
CA THR A 477 14.10 -5.26 -8.20
C THR A 477 13.19 -5.04 -9.42
N LEU A 478 12.37 -3.98 -9.41
CA LEU A 478 11.42 -3.70 -10.48
C LEU A 478 12.02 -2.87 -11.63
N CYS A 479 13.18 -2.24 -11.42
CA CYS A 479 13.84 -1.39 -12.41
C CYS A 479 14.06 -2.07 -13.78
N PRO A 480 14.47 -3.36 -13.88
CA PRO A 480 14.69 -4.02 -15.17
C PRO A 480 13.45 -4.11 -16.07
N PHE A 481 12.24 -4.04 -15.52
CA PHE A 481 10.99 -4.06 -16.29
C PHE A 481 10.66 -2.72 -16.95
N LYS A 482 11.35 -1.63 -16.58
CA LYS A 482 11.13 -0.30 -17.15
C LYS A 482 11.93 -0.14 -18.43
N LEU A 483 11.27 -0.32 -19.58
CA LEU A 483 11.87 -0.05 -20.88
C LEU A 483 11.92 1.45 -21.19
N SER A 484 13.09 1.93 -21.61
CA SER A 484 13.25 3.27 -22.15
C SER A 484 12.68 3.36 -23.58
N GLN A 485 12.41 4.59 -24.03
CA GLN A 485 11.97 4.84 -25.40
C GLN A 485 12.97 4.32 -26.43
N GLU A 486 14.27 4.44 -26.14
CA GLU A 486 15.35 3.93 -27.00
C GLU A 486 15.32 2.39 -27.09
N GLN A 487 15.11 1.70 -25.97
CA GLN A 487 14.98 0.23 -25.95
C GLN A 487 13.76 -0.22 -26.77
N LEU A 488 12.61 0.46 -26.64
CA LEU A 488 11.42 0.15 -27.45
C LEU A 488 11.67 0.34 -28.96
N GLN A 489 12.38 1.40 -29.36
CA GLN A 489 12.77 1.57 -30.77
C GLN A 489 13.71 0.46 -31.26
N LEU A 490 14.59 -0.03 -30.39
CA LEU A 490 15.49 -1.13 -30.73
C LEU A 490 14.73 -2.45 -30.91
N VAL A 491 13.77 -2.75 -30.03
CA VAL A 491 12.86 -3.91 -30.18
C VAL A 491 12.10 -3.81 -31.50
N LYS A 492 11.54 -2.64 -31.83
CA LYS A 492 10.87 -2.39 -33.12
C LYS A 492 11.80 -2.65 -34.32
N ALA A 493 13.04 -2.16 -34.27
CA ALA A 493 14.00 -2.37 -35.34
C ALA A 493 14.37 -3.85 -35.51
N ARG A 494 14.56 -4.58 -34.40
CA ARG A 494 14.82 -6.03 -34.40
C ARG A 494 13.65 -6.84 -34.93
N MET A 495 12.43 -6.49 -34.52
CA MET A 495 11.20 -7.09 -35.07
C MET A 495 11.15 -6.91 -36.59
N ARG A 496 11.36 -5.69 -37.09
CA ARG A 496 11.41 -5.40 -38.53
C ARG A 496 12.44 -6.26 -39.26
N ALA A 497 13.66 -6.33 -38.73
CA ALA A 497 14.72 -7.15 -39.31
C ALA A 497 14.36 -8.64 -39.33
N GLY A 498 13.72 -9.14 -38.27
CA GLY A 498 13.23 -10.51 -38.19
C GLY A 498 12.13 -10.83 -39.20
N LEU A 499 11.17 -9.91 -39.40
CA LEU A 499 10.13 -10.04 -40.44
C LEU A 499 10.76 -10.10 -41.84
N GLU A 500 11.68 -9.19 -42.15
CA GLU A 500 12.39 -9.14 -43.45
C GLU A 500 13.25 -10.39 -43.69
N ALA A 501 13.89 -10.92 -42.64
CA ALA A 501 14.66 -12.16 -42.72
C ALA A 501 13.76 -13.38 -42.93
N GLY A 502 12.60 -13.42 -42.24
CA GLY A 502 11.66 -14.53 -42.33
C GLY A 502 11.03 -14.72 -43.71
N LEU A 503 10.90 -13.65 -44.50
CA LEU A 503 10.35 -13.72 -45.87
C LEU A 503 11.30 -14.37 -46.90
N LYS A 504 12.59 -14.48 -46.59
CA LYS A 504 13.62 -15.01 -47.49
C LYS A 504 13.66 -16.54 -47.46
N THR A 505 14.08 -17.16 -48.57
CA THR A 505 14.28 -18.63 -48.67
C THR A 505 15.60 -19.11 -48.09
N LYS A 506 16.59 -18.22 -47.94
CA LYS A 506 17.93 -18.55 -47.42
C LYS A 506 18.14 -17.99 -46.02
N GLY A 507 18.53 -18.86 -45.10
CA GLY A 507 18.86 -18.51 -43.71
C GLY A 507 17.80 -18.96 -42.70
N SER A 508 18.23 -19.32 -41.49
CA SER A 508 17.31 -19.61 -40.39
C SER A 508 16.89 -18.29 -39.75
N SER A 509 15.59 -17.96 -39.81
CA SER A 509 14.99 -16.86 -39.05
C SER A 509 14.23 -17.40 -37.84
N ALA A 510 14.30 -16.65 -36.74
CA ALA A 510 13.50 -16.90 -35.55
C ALA A 510 12.01 -16.60 -35.79
N ILE A 511 11.72 -15.52 -36.56
CA ILE A 511 10.38 -15.19 -37.05
C ILE A 511 10.14 -15.89 -38.38
N LYS A 512 9.08 -16.71 -38.45
CA LYS A 512 8.92 -17.65 -39.57
C LYS A 512 8.35 -17.03 -40.81
N MET A 513 7.39 -16.11 -40.75
CA MET A 513 6.73 -15.52 -41.94
C MET A 513 6.20 -16.60 -42.89
N LEU A 514 5.20 -17.34 -42.43
CA LEU A 514 4.57 -18.46 -43.10
C LEU A 514 3.47 -17.99 -44.07
N PRO A 515 3.55 -18.35 -45.37
CA PRO A 515 2.50 -18.08 -46.35
C PRO A 515 1.18 -18.75 -45.96
N SER A 516 0.07 -17.99 -45.94
CA SER A 516 -1.27 -18.55 -45.64
C SER A 516 -2.06 -18.99 -46.87
N TYR A 517 -1.60 -18.63 -48.08
CA TYR A 517 -2.32 -18.81 -49.35
C TYR A 517 -3.68 -18.08 -49.43
N VAL A 518 -3.89 -17.08 -48.56
CA VAL A 518 -5.04 -16.18 -48.64
C VAL A 518 -4.60 -14.88 -49.31
N TYR A 519 -5.10 -14.62 -50.53
CA TYR A 519 -4.62 -13.52 -51.38
C TYR A 519 -5.40 -12.21 -51.26
N ARG A 520 -6.64 -12.27 -50.74
CA ARG A 520 -7.53 -11.10 -50.60
C ARG A 520 -8.35 -11.17 -49.32
N THR A 521 -8.68 -9.99 -48.81
CA THR A 521 -9.71 -9.82 -47.77
C THR A 521 -11.11 -10.00 -48.38
N PRO A 522 -12.15 -10.18 -47.55
CA PRO A 522 -13.51 -10.31 -48.04
C PRO A 522 -13.95 -9.10 -48.88
N ASP A 523 -14.65 -9.36 -49.98
CA ASP A 523 -15.12 -8.34 -50.93
C ASP A 523 -16.64 -8.13 -50.90
N GLY A 524 -17.34 -8.90 -50.07
CA GLY A 524 -18.79 -8.87 -49.91
C GLY A 524 -19.56 -9.79 -50.85
N THR A 525 -18.87 -10.55 -51.71
CA THR A 525 -19.48 -11.56 -52.58
C THR A 525 -19.68 -12.92 -51.88
N GLU A 526 -19.17 -13.08 -50.67
CA GLU A 526 -19.23 -14.32 -49.90
C GLU A 526 -20.68 -14.69 -49.56
N HIS A 527 -21.06 -15.93 -49.85
CA HIS A 527 -22.40 -16.44 -49.61
C HIS A 527 -22.36 -17.96 -49.37
N GLY A 528 -23.32 -18.48 -48.59
CA GLY A 528 -23.44 -19.92 -48.36
C GLY A 528 -23.25 -20.34 -46.90
N LYS A 529 -23.25 -21.65 -46.67
CA LYS A 529 -23.12 -22.27 -45.34
C LYS A 529 -21.77 -22.98 -45.24
N TYR A 530 -20.97 -22.64 -44.23
CA TYR A 530 -19.63 -23.18 -44.01
C TYR A 530 -19.46 -23.67 -42.58
N LEU A 531 -18.92 -24.88 -42.43
CA LEU A 531 -18.46 -25.32 -41.12
C LEU A 531 -17.12 -24.62 -40.81
N ALA A 532 -16.93 -24.18 -39.57
CA ALA A 532 -15.65 -23.69 -39.10
C ALA A 532 -15.25 -24.43 -37.83
N LEU A 533 -14.02 -24.93 -37.82
CA LEU A 533 -13.42 -25.68 -36.71
C LEU A 533 -12.31 -24.83 -36.13
N ASP A 534 -12.35 -24.52 -34.84
CA ASP A 534 -11.39 -23.63 -34.18
C ASP A 534 -10.67 -24.37 -33.05
N LEU A 535 -9.38 -24.59 -33.26
CA LEU A 535 -8.46 -25.21 -32.33
C LEU A 535 -7.27 -24.28 -32.07
N GLY A 536 -7.12 -23.81 -30.83
CA GLY A 536 -5.98 -22.96 -30.48
C GLY A 536 -5.69 -22.73 -28.99
N GLY A 537 -6.54 -23.25 -28.11
CA GLY A 537 -6.36 -23.20 -26.65
C GLY A 537 -6.88 -24.47 -25.99
N THR A 538 -7.33 -24.40 -24.75
CA THR A 538 -7.93 -25.54 -24.01
C THR A 538 -9.36 -25.89 -24.48
N ASN A 539 -9.93 -25.07 -25.36
CA ASN A 539 -11.26 -25.26 -25.92
C ASN A 539 -11.17 -25.41 -27.43
N PHE A 540 -11.91 -26.38 -27.95
CA PHE A 540 -12.23 -26.54 -29.37
C PHE A 540 -13.62 -25.98 -29.63
N ARG A 541 -13.82 -25.31 -30.76
CA ARG A 541 -15.15 -24.82 -31.17
C ARG A 541 -15.50 -25.36 -32.54
N ALA A 542 -16.69 -25.93 -32.65
CA ALA A 542 -17.30 -26.23 -33.94
C ALA A 542 -18.40 -25.21 -34.20
N MET A 543 -18.41 -24.64 -35.41
CA MET A 543 -19.27 -23.52 -35.77
C MET A 543 -19.91 -23.74 -37.13
N MET A 544 -21.16 -23.28 -37.27
CA MET A 544 -21.85 -23.13 -38.54
C MET A 544 -22.01 -21.65 -38.82
N VAL A 545 -21.37 -21.19 -39.89
CA VAL A 545 -21.47 -19.82 -40.41
C VAL A 545 -22.34 -19.80 -41.67
N ASN A 546 -23.36 -18.95 -41.70
CA ASN A 546 -24.23 -18.76 -42.85
C ASN A 546 -24.17 -17.31 -43.33
N PHE A 547 -23.53 -17.09 -44.48
CA PHE A 547 -23.40 -15.79 -45.14
C PHE A 547 -24.63 -15.52 -46.02
N LYS A 548 -25.37 -14.44 -45.71
CA LYS A 548 -26.49 -13.93 -46.51
C LYS A 548 -26.30 -12.44 -46.77
N ARG A 549 -26.00 -12.05 -48.03
CA ARG A 549 -25.95 -10.66 -48.54
C ARG A 549 -25.85 -9.60 -47.43
N GLN A 550 -24.63 -9.42 -46.90
CA GLN A 550 -24.22 -8.46 -45.85
C GLN A 550 -24.54 -8.82 -44.38
N ASN A 551 -24.97 -10.05 -44.07
CA ASN A 551 -25.11 -10.51 -42.69
C ASN A 551 -24.67 -11.97 -42.54
N ALA A 552 -23.84 -12.25 -41.54
CA ALA A 552 -23.46 -13.60 -41.15
C ALA A 552 -24.30 -14.06 -39.94
N ARG A 553 -24.83 -15.28 -39.99
CA ARG A 553 -25.42 -15.96 -38.82
C ARG A 553 -24.50 -17.06 -38.35
N LEU A 554 -24.16 -17.05 -37.06
CA LEU A 554 -23.22 -17.99 -36.46
C LEU A 554 -23.91 -18.83 -35.38
N TYR A 555 -23.76 -20.14 -35.48
CA TYR A 555 -24.11 -21.10 -34.44
C TYR A 555 -22.84 -21.82 -34.03
N HIS A 556 -22.59 -22.00 -32.73
CA HIS A 556 -21.38 -22.69 -32.28
C HIS A 556 -21.63 -23.55 -31.05
N LYS A 557 -20.72 -24.50 -30.82
CA LYS A 557 -20.61 -25.28 -29.59
C LYS A 557 -19.15 -25.38 -29.18
N ILE A 558 -18.90 -25.23 -27.88
CA ILE A 558 -17.57 -25.28 -27.28
C ILE A 558 -17.37 -26.66 -26.65
N TYR A 559 -16.20 -27.23 -26.87
CA TYR A 559 -15.77 -28.52 -26.33
C TYR A 559 -14.46 -28.33 -25.58
N THR A 560 -14.41 -28.80 -24.34
CA THR A 560 -13.15 -28.82 -23.57
C THR A 560 -12.26 -29.94 -24.08
N ILE A 561 -10.97 -29.67 -24.22
CA ILE A 561 -9.97 -30.70 -24.51
C ILE A 561 -9.23 -31.01 -23.20
N PRO A 562 -9.32 -32.25 -22.69
CA PRO A 562 -8.58 -32.66 -21.50
C PRO A 562 -7.07 -32.52 -21.71
N LEU A 563 -6.33 -32.17 -20.64
CA LEU A 563 -4.86 -32.04 -20.69
C LEU A 563 -4.19 -33.34 -21.17
N GLU A 564 -4.75 -34.48 -20.76
CA GLU A 564 -4.35 -35.83 -21.14
C GLU A 564 -4.35 -36.01 -22.67
N ILE A 565 -5.32 -35.40 -23.35
CA ILE A 565 -5.48 -35.45 -24.81
C ILE A 565 -4.56 -34.42 -25.48
N MET A 566 -4.41 -33.22 -24.91
CA MET A 566 -3.49 -32.20 -25.42
C MET A 566 -2.02 -32.65 -25.41
N GLN A 567 -1.67 -33.56 -24.49
CA GLN A 567 -0.32 -34.10 -24.29
C GLN A 567 -0.22 -35.61 -24.60
N GLY A 568 -1.27 -36.20 -25.16
CA GLY A 568 -1.34 -37.62 -25.50
C GLY A 568 -0.73 -37.91 -26.88
N THR A 569 -1.38 -38.75 -27.66
CA THR A 569 -1.00 -39.02 -29.05
C THR A 569 -1.80 -38.14 -30.03
N GLY A 570 -1.24 -37.92 -31.22
CA GLY A 570 -1.95 -37.24 -32.30
C GLY A 570 -3.24 -37.95 -32.69
N GLU A 571 -3.22 -39.29 -32.70
CA GLU A 571 -4.42 -40.08 -32.96
C GLU A 571 -5.55 -39.75 -31.97
N GLU A 572 -5.27 -39.77 -30.66
CA GLU A 572 -6.25 -39.44 -29.62
C GLU A 572 -6.77 -38.00 -29.74
N LEU A 573 -5.90 -37.04 -30.02
CA LEU A 573 -6.27 -35.64 -30.19
C LEU A 573 -7.24 -35.45 -31.37
N PHE A 574 -6.88 -35.96 -32.54
CA PHE A 574 -7.70 -35.79 -33.74
C PHE A 574 -8.98 -36.65 -33.70
N ASP A 575 -8.96 -37.80 -33.03
CA ASP A 575 -10.17 -38.61 -32.78
C ASP A 575 -11.15 -37.88 -31.84
N HIS A 576 -10.64 -37.20 -30.80
CA HIS A 576 -11.45 -36.34 -29.94
C HIS A 576 -12.07 -35.17 -30.72
N ILE A 577 -11.30 -34.53 -31.60
CA ILE A 577 -11.81 -33.45 -32.48
C ILE A 577 -12.90 -33.99 -33.40
N ALA A 578 -12.68 -35.12 -34.08
CA ALA A 578 -13.68 -35.74 -34.95
C ALA A 578 -14.97 -36.10 -34.18
N GLN A 579 -14.86 -36.54 -32.92
CA GLN A 579 -15.99 -36.76 -32.04
C GLN A 579 -16.76 -35.48 -31.70
N CYS A 580 -16.06 -34.38 -31.43
CA CYS A 580 -16.68 -33.08 -31.18
C CYS A 580 -17.42 -32.56 -32.42
N VAL A 581 -16.84 -32.72 -33.62
CA VAL A 581 -17.51 -32.31 -34.86
C VAL A 581 -18.75 -33.14 -35.12
N SER A 582 -18.70 -34.45 -34.93
CA SER A 582 -19.85 -35.34 -35.07
C SER A 582 -21.00 -34.94 -34.14
N ASP A 583 -20.69 -34.68 -32.87
CA ASP A 583 -21.67 -34.23 -31.88
C ASP A 583 -22.26 -32.84 -32.24
N PHE A 584 -21.46 -31.96 -32.84
CA PHE A 584 -21.95 -30.67 -33.32
C PHE A 584 -22.90 -30.81 -34.51
N LEU A 585 -22.57 -31.67 -35.48
CA LEU A 585 -23.42 -31.93 -36.64
C LEU A 585 -24.74 -32.58 -36.22
N ASP A 586 -24.73 -33.46 -35.22
CA ASP A 586 -25.94 -33.98 -34.58
C ASP A 586 -26.79 -32.88 -33.95
N TYR A 587 -26.15 -32.05 -33.13
CA TYR A 587 -26.79 -30.92 -32.45
C TYR A 587 -27.48 -29.96 -33.44
N MET A 588 -26.87 -29.75 -34.61
CA MET A 588 -27.42 -28.91 -35.66
C MET A 588 -28.45 -29.61 -36.56
N GLY A 589 -28.63 -30.93 -36.44
CA GLY A 589 -29.49 -31.72 -37.33
C GLY A 589 -28.95 -31.81 -38.76
N MET A 590 -27.63 -31.78 -38.94
CA MET A 590 -26.95 -31.66 -40.24
C MET A 590 -26.01 -32.83 -40.57
N LYS A 591 -26.15 -34.01 -39.95
CA LYS A 591 -25.25 -35.16 -40.16
C LYS A 591 -25.08 -35.60 -41.62
N ASN A 592 -26.09 -35.42 -42.49
CA ASN A 592 -26.05 -35.79 -43.91
C ASN A 592 -25.64 -34.64 -44.84
N ALA A 593 -25.25 -33.48 -44.31
CA ALA A 593 -24.90 -32.33 -45.11
C ALA A 593 -23.42 -32.38 -45.49
N HIS A 594 -23.13 -32.42 -46.79
CA HIS A 594 -21.78 -32.15 -47.31
C HIS A 594 -21.55 -30.64 -47.30
N LEU A 595 -20.85 -30.15 -46.28
CA LEU A 595 -20.54 -28.73 -46.10
C LEU A 595 -19.03 -28.50 -46.25
N PRO A 596 -18.63 -27.43 -46.96
CA PRO A 596 -17.25 -26.97 -46.93
C PRO A 596 -16.87 -26.54 -45.51
N ALA A 597 -15.67 -26.92 -45.09
CA ALA A 597 -15.16 -26.70 -43.75
C ALA A 597 -13.84 -25.91 -43.78
N GLY A 598 -13.79 -24.80 -43.05
CA GLY A 598 -12.54 -24.11 -42.71
C GLY A 598 -12.01 -24.64 -41.38
N PHE A 599 -10.72 -24.97 -41.32
CA PHE A 599 -10.05 -25.42 -40.12
C PHE A 599 -9.09 -24.34 -39.61
N THR A 600 -9.53 -23.58 -38.61
CA THR A 600 -8.66 -22.68 -37.86
C THR A 600 -7.80 -23.51 -36.91
N PHE A 601 -6.52 -23.65 -37.26
CA PHE A 601 -5.53 -24.39 -36.51
C PHE A 601 -4.42 -23.43 -36.06
N SER A 602 -4.46 -23.07 -34.79
CA SER A 602 -3.75 -21.91 -34.24
C SER A 602 -2.31 -22.24 -33.82
N PHE A 603 -1.61 -22.98 -34.66
CA PHE A 603 -0.22 -23.39 -34.45
C PHE A 603 0.60 -23.10 -35.71
N PRO A 604 1.93 -23.02 -35.59
CA PRO A 604 2.80 -22.82 -36.75
C PRO A 604 2.64 -23.96 -37.77
N CYS A 605 2.11 -23.66 -38.95
CA CYS A 605 1.93 -24.61 -40.05
C CYS A 605 2.66 -24.15 -41.31
N GLU A 606 3.46 -25.03 -41.89
CA GLU A 606 4.01 -24.83 -43.24
C GLU A 606 2.98 -25.28 -44.26
N GLN A 607 2.40 -24.32 -44.97
CA GLN A 607 1.38 -24.58 -45.98
C GLN A 607 2.01 -24.71 -47.37
N THR A 608 1.51 -25.66 -48.15
CA THR A 608 1.83 -25.78 -49.59
C THR A 608 0.65 -25.39 -50.48
N ALA A 609 -0.55 -25.35 -49.90
CA ALA A 609 -1.80 -24.86 -50.45
C ALA A 609 -2.71 -24.37 -49.31
N ILE A 610 -3.84 -23.75 -49.65
CA ILE A 610 -4.79 -23.26 -48.64
C ILE A 610 -5.39 -24.40 -47.80
N ASP A 611 -5.50 -25.61 -48.34
CA ASP A 611 -6.11 -26.80 -47.72
C ASP A 611 -5.08 -27.83 -47.21
N THR A 612 -3.80 -27.47 -47.15
CA THR A 612 -2.72 -28.30 -46.61
C THR A 612 -1.92 -27.52 -45.57
N GLY A 613 -1.48 -28.19 -44.51
CA GLY A 613 -0.72 -27.55 -43.45
C GLY A 613 0.07 -28.56 -42.61
N THR A 614 1.38 -28.60 -42.82
CA THR A 614 2.28 -29.42 -42.01
C THR A 614 2.58 -28.71 -40.70
N LEU A 615 2.27 -29.32 -39.55
CA LEU A 615 2.60 -28.74 -38.25
C LEU A 615 4.13 -28.64 -38.08
N VAL A 616 4.63 -27.43 -37.86
CA VAL A 616 6.07 -27.18 -37.66
C VAL A 616 6.49 -27.54 -36.23
N SER A 617 5.74 -27.04 -35.24
CA SER A 617 6.01 -27.30 -33.83
C SER A 617 4.81 -26.95 -32.96
N TRP A 618 4.62 -27.64 -31.85
CA TRP A 618 3.60 -27.30 -30.86
C TRP A 618 3.95 -26.05 -30.04
N THR A 619 2.91 -25.32 -29.66
CA THR A 619 2.95 -24.15 -28.76
C THR A 619 1.78 -24.22 -27.76
N LYS A 620 1.62 -23.20 -26.89
CA LYS A 620 0.40 -23.00 -26.06
C LYS A 620 -0.01 -24.19 -25.16
N GLY A 621 0.94 -25.04 -24.74
CA GLY A 621 0.68 -26.17 -23.85
C GLY A 621 0.46 -27.53 -24.52
N TYR A 622 0.32 -27.58 -25.84
CA TYR A 622 0.14 -28.83 -26.60
C TYR A 622 1.47 -29.59 -26.73
N LYS A 623 1.40 -30.93 -26.70
CA LYS A 623 2.52 -31.85 -26.88
C LYS A 623 2.12 -33.20 -27.49
N ALA A 624 0.99 -33.26 -28.18
CA ALA A 624 0.52 -34.52 -28.76
C ALA A 624 1.59 -35.12 -29.69
N THR A 625 1.98 -36.38 -29.45
CA THR A 625 3.03 -37.04 -30.25
C THR A 625 2.57 -37.28 -31.69
N ASP A 626 3.51 -37.51 -32.61
CA ASP A 626 3.19 -37.91 -33.98
C ASP A 626 2.33 -36.89 -34.76
N CYS A 627 2.38 -35.61 -34.36
CA CYS A 627 1.72 -34.50 -35.05
C CYS A 627 2.72 -33.60 -35.79
N GLU A 628 3.84 -33.24 -35.16
CA GLU A 628 4.86 -32.40 -35.78
C GLU A 628 5.43 -33.10 -37.03
N GLY A 629 5.58 -32.35 -38.12
CA GLY A 629 5.96 -32.87 -39.43
C GLY A 629 4.84 -33.55 -40.22
N HIS A 630 3.62 -33.63 -39.69
CA HIS A 630 2.46 -34.22 -40.38
C HIS A 630 1.45 -33.16 -40.82
N ASP A 631 0.73 -33.45 -41.91
CA ASP A 631 -0.34 -32.60 -42.43
C ASP A 631 -1.60 -32.75 -41.57
N VAL A 632 -1.98 -31.67 -40.88
CA VAL A 632 -3.08 -31.68 -39.90
C VAL A 632 -4.45 -31.90 -40.53
N VAL A 633 -4.59 -31.55 -41.82
CA VAL A 633 -5.81 -31.80 -42.58
C VAL A 633 -5.94 -33.30 -42.88
N SER A 634 -4.86 -33.95 -43.30
CA SER A 634 -4.82 -35.41 -43.46
C SER A 634 -5.10 -36.14 -42.15
N MET A 635 -4.51 -35.70 -41.03
CA MET A 635 -4.76 -36.29 -39.71
C MET A 635 -6.24 -36.22 -39.31
N LEU A 636 -6.89 -35.07 -39.52
CA LEU A 636 -8.32 -34.92 -39.25
C LEU A 636 -9.18 -35.78 -40.19
N ARG A 637 -8.84 -35.86 -41.48
CA ARG A 637 -9.51 -36.74 -42.46
C ARG A 637 -9.40 -38.20 -42.04
N GLU A 638 -8.24 -38.64 -41.57
CA GLU A 638 -8.03 -40.00 -41.07
C GLU A 638 -8.83 -40.31 -39.80
N ALA A 639 -8.89 -39.37 -38.86
CA ALA A 639 -9.71 -39.51 -37.64
C ALA A 639 -11.21 -39.67 -37.97
N ILE A 640 -11.72 -38.89 -38.92
CA ILE A 640 -13.10 -39.02 -39.39
C ILE A 640 -13.34 -40.40 -40.04
N LYS A 641 -12.38 -40.89 -40.83
CA LYS A 641 -12.45 -42.24 -41.42
C LYS A 641 -12.45 -43.33 -40.35
N ARG A 642 -11.52 -43.29 -39.38
CA ARG A 642 -11.44 -44.25 -38.26
C ARG A 642 -12.74 -44.31 -37.47
N ARG A 643 -13.33 -43.13 -37.20
CA ARG A 643 -14.61 -43.00 -36.54
C ARG A 643 -15.75 -43.66 -37.34
N ASN A 644 -15.88 -43.34 -38.63
CA ASN A 644 -16.95 -43.90 -39.47
C ASN A 644 -16.84 -45.43 -39.57
N VAL A 645 -15.62 -45.97 -39.67
CA VAL A 645 -15.38 -47.43 -39.67
C VAL A 645 -15.76 -48.06 -38.32
N SER A 646 -15.35 -47.45 -37.21
CA SER A 646 -15.69 -47.94 -35.86
C SER A 646 -17.21 -47.94 -35.61
N GLN A 647 -17.91 -46.94 -36.14
CA GLN A 647 -19.37 -46.84 -36.09
C GLN A 647 -20.06 -47.88 -36.99
N LYS A 648 -19.55 -48.11 -38.19
CA LYS A 648 -20.06 -49.15 -39.11
C LYS A 648 -19.94 -50.54 -38.50
N PHE A 649 -18.80 -50.85 -37.87
CA PHE A 649 -18.59 -52.10 -37.16
C PHE A 649 -19.57 -52.28 -35.98
N HIS A 650 -19.86 -51.22 -35.21
CA HIS A 650 -20.86 -51.26 -34.14
C HIS A 650 -22.29 -51.45 -34.65
N LYS A 651 -22.64 -50.83 -35.79
CA LYS A 651 -23.93 -51.01 -36.46
C LYS A 651 -24.11 -52.45 -36.96
N ASP A 652 -23.10 -53.00 -37.63
CA ASP A 652 -23.12 -54.38 -38.12
C ASP A 652 -23.22 -55.40 -36.96
N VAL A 653 -22.57 -55.14 -35.81
CA VAL A 653 -22.65 -55.99 -34.61
C VAL A 653 -23.99 -55.87 -33.87
N THR A 654 -24.68 -54.72 -33.95
CA THR A 654 -26.00 -54.52 -33.30
C THR A 654 -27.18 -55.07 -34.11
N GLU A 655 -27.00 -55.32 -35.41
CA GLU A 655 -27.96 -56.04 -36.27
C GLU A 655 -27.80 -57.57 -36.22
N MET A 656 -26.74 -58.09 -35.59
CA MET A 656 -26.52 -59.52 -35.35
C MET A 656 -27.33 -60.05 -34.16
N SER A 657 -27.76 -61.31 -34.23
CA SER A 657 -28.47 -61.96 -33.11
C SER A 657 -27.54 -62.15 -31.89
N LEU A 658 -28.12 -62.20 -30.68
CA LEU A 658 -27.37 -62.35 -29.42
C LEU A 658 -26.46 -63.59 -29.38
N ASP A 659 -26.79 -64.63 -30.12
CA ASP A 659 -26.01 -65.87 -30.21
C ASP A 659 -24.82 -65.75 -31.18
N GLU A 660 -24.92 -64.88 -32.20
CA GLU A 660 -23.84 -64.61 -33.15
C GLU A 660 -22.76 -63.68 -32.55
N VAL A 661 -23.14 -62.70 -31.73
CA VAL A 661 -22.20 -61.76 -31.08
C VAL A 661 -21.35 -62.45 -30.00
N LYS A 662 -21.89 -63.48 -29.33
CA LYS A 662 -21.16 -64.20 -28.27
C LYS A 662 -20.10 -65.17 -28.80
N ASN A 663 -20.36 -65.80 -29.95
CA ASN A 663 -19.54 -66.89 -30.49
C ASN A 663 -18.56 -66.47 -31.59
N ASN A 664 -18.55 -65.20 -32.01
CA ASN A 664 -17.65 -64.72 -33.06
C ASN A 664 -16.31 -64.22 -32.51
N ALA A 665 -15.21 -64.86 -32.93
CA ALA A 665 -13.86 -64.61 -32.42
C ALA A 665 -13.23 -63.30 -32.93
N THR A 666 -13.84 -62.65 -33.93
CA THR A 666 -13.37 -61.39 -34.53
C THR A 666 -14.01 -60.13 -33.92
N VAL A 667 -14.94 -60.26 -32.96
CA VAL A 667 -15.61 -59.13 -32.31
C VAL A 667 -14.83 -58.68 -31.05
N PRO A 668 -14.36 -57.43 -30.95
CA PRO A 668 -13.59 -56.93 -29.81
C PRO A 668 -14.38 -57.00 -28.48
N PRO A 669 -13.72 -57.20 -27.31
CA PRO A 669 -14.37 -57.35 -26.01
C PRO A 669 -15.31 -56.19 -25.64
N ILE A 670 -14.97 -54.97 -26.06
CA ILE A 670 -15.75 -53.74 -25.82
C ILE A 670 -17.17 -53.81 -26.41
N CYS A 671 -17.36 -54.53 -27.52
CA CYS A 671 -18.65 -54.62 -28.21
C CYS A 671 -19.64 -55.60 -27.55
N LYS A 672 -19.24 -56.35 -26.51
CA LYS A 672 -20.08 -57.37 -25.86
C LYS A 672 -20.94 -56.83 -24.71
N GLN A 673 -20.82 -55.55 -24.36
CA GLN A 673 -21.61 -54.89 -23.32
C GLN A 673 -22.71 -54.03 -23.96
N LYS A 674 -23.96 -54.52 -23.92
CA LYS A 674 -25.15 -53.74 -24.29
C LYS A 674 -25.20 -52.46 -23.45
N THR A 675 -25.31 -51.29 -24.08
CA THR A 675 -26.42 -50.30 -23.93
C THR A 675 -26.14 -49.07 -24.81
N VAL A 676 -27.22 -48.48 -25.36
CA VAL A 676 -27.35 -47.21 -26.11
C VAL A 676 -27.21 -47.34 -27.63
N CYS A 677 -28.32 -47.62 -28.31
CA CYS A 677 -28.46 -47.50 -29.76
C CYS A 677 -29.68 -46.65 -30.10
N SER A 678 -29.45 -45.36 -30.25
CA SER A 678 -30.21 -44.41 -31.07
C SER A 678 -29.28 -43.21 -31.28
N TYR A 679 -29.10 -42.74 -32.53
CA TYR A 679 -28.26 -41.59 -32.97
C TYR A 679 -26.84 -41.87 -33.54
N LEU A 680 -26.63 -42.89 -34.38
CA LEU A 680 -25.32 -43.14 -35.01
C LEU A 680 -25.45 -43.21 -36.56
N GLN A 681 -24.95 -42.18 -37.24
CA GLN A 681 -24.90 -42.03 -38.71
C GLN A 681 -23.55 -41.42 -39.10
N GLU A 682 -22.97 -41.89 -40.21
CA GLU A 682 -21.69 -41.44 -40.78
C GLU A 682 -21.77 -39.96 -41.23
N PHE A 683 -20.63 -39.25 -41.22
CA PHE A 683 -20.52 -37.91 -41.82
C PHE A 683 -19.19 -37.76 -42.58
N ASP A 684 -19.16 -36.83 -43.52
CA ASP A 684 -17.97 -36.50 -44.31
C ASP A 684 -17.74 -34.98 -44.30
N LEU A 685 -16.48 -34.55 -44.38
CA LEU A 685 -16.08 -33.14 -44.32
C LEU A 685 -15.17 -32.79 -45.48
N ASP A 686 -15.61 -31.81 -46.25
CA ASP A 686 -14.80 -31.18 -47.28
C ASP A 686 -13.97 -30.05 -46.64
N ILE A 687 -12.78 -30.37 -46.14
CA ILE A 687 -11.87 -29.37 -45.58
C ILE A 687 -11.26 -28.59 -46.75
N VAL A 688 -11.71 -27.35 -46.93
CA VAL A 688 -11.34 -26.47 -48.05
C VAL A 688 -10.25 -25.46 -47.69
N ALA A 689 -9.99 -25.26 -46.40
CA ALA A 689 -8.95 -24.36 -45.92
C ALA A 689 -8.46 -24.77 -44.54
N VAL A 690 -7.16 -24.63 -44.30
CA VAL A 690 -6.55 -24.55 -42.97
C VAL A 690 -5.94 -23.17 -42.80
N VAL A 691 -6.27 -22.49 -41.71
CA VAL A 691 -5.84 -21.10 -41.45
C VAL A 691 -5.38 -20.93 -40.00
N ASN A 692 -4.48 -19.99 -39.78
CA ASN A 692 -4.11 -19.59 -38.42
C ASN A 692 -5.20 -18.68 -37.79
N ASP A 693 -5.29 -18.64 -36.46
CA ASP A 693 -6.23 -17.78 -35.72
C ASP A 693 -6.04 -16.30 -36.03
N THR A 694 -4.79 -15.84 -36.20
CA THR A 694 -4.50 -14.46 -36.62
C THR A 694 -5.13 -14.13 -37.96
N VAL A 695 -4.98 -15.01 -38.95
CA VAL A 695 -5.54 -14.85 -40.31
C VAL A 695 -7.05 -14.85 -40.26
N GLY A 696 -7.67 -15.81 -39.54
CA GLY A 696 -9.12 -15.85 -39.34
C GLY A 696 -9.66 -14.58 -38.68
N THR A 697 -8.94 -14.05 -37.69
CA THR A 697 -9.27 -12.80 -36.99
C THR A 697 -9.20 -11.60 -37.94
N MET A 698 -8.12 -11.48 -38.72
CA MET A 698 -7.98 -10.44 -39.73
C MET A 698 -9.14 -10.49 -40.72
N MET A 699 -9.47 -11.67 -41.24
CA MET A 699 -10.57 -11.84 -42.20
C MET A 699 -11.93 -11.51 -41.60
N SER A 700 -12.16 -11.88 -40.33
CA SER A 700 -13.39 -11.52 -39.63
C SER A 700 -13.54 -10.01 -39.47
N CYS A 701 -12.46 -9.30 -39.12
CA CYS A 701 -12.48 -7.85 -39.01
C CYS A 701 -12.60 -7.18 -40.39
N ALA A 702 -11.92 -7.71 -41.41
CA ALA A 702 -11.95 -7.20 -42.78
C ALA A 702 -13.32 -7.37 -43.45
N TYR A 703 -14.12 -8.34 -43.01
CA TYR A 703 -15.52 -8.48 -43.43
C TYR A 703 -16.38 -7.28 -43.03
N GLU A 704 -16.06 -6.63 -41.91
CA GLU A 704 -16.78 -5.43 -41.42
C GLU A 704 -16.08 -4.13 -41.84
N ASP A 705 -14.75 -4.10 -41.85
CA ASP A 705 -13.92 -2.97 -42.25
C ASP A 705 -12.91 -3.36 -43.35
N PRO A 706 -13.17 -2.99 -44.62
CA PRO A 706 -12.28 -3.31 -45.74
C PRO A 706 -10.86 -2.75 -45.62
N GLN A 707 -10.58 -1.83 -44.68
CA GLN A 707 -9.23 -1.31 -44.43
C GLN A 707 -8.39 -2.22 -43.50
N CYS A 708 -8.98 -3.26 -42.91
CA CYS A 708 -8.27 -4.17 -42.03
C CYS A 708 -7.32 -5.09 -42.82
N GLU A 709 -6.01 -4.82 -42.73
CA GLU A 709 -4.95 -5.64 -43.34
C GLU A 709 -4.03 -6.32 -42.31
N ILE A 710 -4.37 -6.27 -41.02
CA ILE A 710 -3.58 -6.82 -39.91
C ILE A 710 -4.49 -7.56 -38.92
N GLY A 711 -4.13 -8.78 -38.56
CA GLY A 711 -4.73 -9.54 -37.47
C GLY A 711 -3.76 -9.68 -36.31
N LEU A 712 -4.23 -9.46 -35.08
CA LEU A 712 -3.46 -9.62 -33.85
C LEU A 712 -4.21 -10.53 -32.88
N ILE A 713 -3.49 -11.49 -32.32
CA ILE A 713 -3.94 -12.30 -31.19
C ILE A 713 -3.11 -11.94 -29.98
N ALA A 714 -3.77 -11.55 -28.88
CA ALA A 714 -3.18 -11.35 -27.57
C ALA A 714 -4.02 -12.10 -26.53
N GLY A 715 -3.64 -13.34 -26.22
CA GLY A 715 -4.39 -14.24 -25.35
C GLY A 715 -3.48 -15.23 -24.66
N THR A 716 -3.78 -16.53 -24.74
CA THR A 716 -2.89 -17.59 -24.22
C THR A 716 -1.51 -17.53 -24.88
N GLY A 717 -1.46 -17.26 -26.19
CA GLY A 717 -0.24 -16.91 -26.92
C GLY A 717 -0.35 -15.51 -27.52
N THR A 718 0.66 -15.10 -28.28
CA THR A 718 0.64 -13.84 -29.04
C THR A 718 1.15 -14.05 -30.46
N ASN A 719 0.41 -13.54 -31.44
CA ASN A 719 0.82 -13.65 -32.84
C ASN A 719 0.19 -12.55 -33.70
N VAL A 720 0.79 -12.26 -34.85
CA VAL A 720 0.29 -11.31 -35.85
C VAL A 720 0.29 -11.93 -37.25
N CYS A 721 -0.68 -11.53 -38.06
CA CYS A 721 -0.62 -11.67 -39.51
C CYS A 721 -0.85 -10.32 -40.19
N TYR A 722 -0.40 -10.19 -41.43
CA TYR A 722 -0.71 -9.02 -42.25
C TYR A 722 -0.68 -9.34 -43.75
N MET A 723 -1.29 -8.47 -44.56
CA MET A 723 -1.22 -8.56 -46.02
C MET A 723 0.15 -8.06 -46.54
N GLU A 724 0.94 -8.97 -47.10
CA GLU A 724 2.26 -8.68 -47.70
C GLU A 724 2.18 -8.71 -49.22
N GLU A 725 3.04 -7.95 -49.89
CA GLU A 725 3.20 -7.96 -51.34
C GLU A 725 3.90 -9.26 -51.77
N VAL A 726 3.33 -10.01 -52.73
CA VAL A 726 3.86 -11.32 -53.14
C VAL A 726 5.31 -11.26 -53.63
N LYS A 727 5.71 -10.13 -54.24
CA LYS A 727 7.11 -9.87 -54.67
C LYS A 727 8.13 -9.95 -53.51
N ASN A 728 7.71 -9.70 -52.28
CA ASN A 728 8.54 -9.75 -51.08
C ASN A 728 8.65 -11.17 -50.50
N ILE A 729 7.77 -12.10 -50.88
CA ILE A 729 7.68 -13.46 -50.33
C ILE A 729 8.53 -14.42 -51.18
N GLU A 730 9.82 -14.54 -50.88
CA GLU A 730 10.73 -15.36 -51.69
C GLU A 730 10.42 -16.86 -51.65
N LYS A 731 9.72 -17.30 -50.61
CA LYS A 731 9.28 -18.69 -50.40
C LYS A 731 8.29 -19.21 -51.43
N THR A 732 7.62 -18.31 -52.14
CA THR A 732 6.60 -18.67 -53.15
C THR A 732 7.13 -18.56 -54.58
N LYS A 733 8.40 -18.16 -54.77
CA LYS A 733 9.01 -17.94 -56.09
C LYS A 733 9.21 -19.22 -56.93
N GLU A 734 9.01 -20.41 -56.35
CA GLU A 734 8.96 -21.67 -57.13
C GLU A 734 7.56 -21.97 -57.72
N LEU A 735 6.50 -21.31 -57.21
CA LEU A 735 5.11 -21.49 -57.67
C LEU A 735 4.77 -20.58 -58.87
N ILE A 736 5.47 -19.46 -59.02
CA ILE A 736 5.31 -18.52 -60.14
C ILE A 736 6.42 -18.82 -61.13
N GLY A 737 6.12 -19.63 -62.16
CA GLY A 737 7.09 -20.12 -63.13
C GLY A 737 8.01 -19.03 -63.69
N LYS A 738 9.28 -19.38 -63.94
CA LYS A 738 10.22 -18.51 -64.66
C LYS A 738 9.56 -18.05 -65.96
N PRO A 739 9.63 -16.76 -66.33
CA PRO A 739 9.24 -16.36 -67.68
C PRO A 739 10.22 -17.02 -68.65
N ASP A 740 9.71 -17.95 -69.46
CA ASP A 740 10.46 -18.57 -70.54
C ASP A 740 11.00 -17.48 -71.46
N LYS A 741 12.32 -17.33 -71.47
CA LYS A 741 13.03 -16.50 -72.43
C LYS A 741 13.32 -17.33 -73.67
N GLU A 742 12.27 -17.78 -74.36
CA GLU A 742 12.40 -18.41 -75.67
C GLU A 742 11.04 -18.41 -76.36
N GLU A 743 10.65 -17.26 -76.93
CA GLU A 743 9.88 -17.21 -78.17
C GLU A 743 10.04 -15.82 -78.81
N GLN A 744 10.41 -15.85 -80.08
CA GLN A 744 10.75 -14.73 -80.94
C GLN A 744 9.50 -14.02 -81.47
N GLU A 745 9.72 -12.81 -81.96
CA GLU A 745 9.11 -12.16 -83.13
C GLU A 745 7.81 -12.74 -83.73
N GLU A 746 6.87 -11.81 -83.99
CA GLU A 746 5.62 -11.94 -84.77
C GLU A 746 4.51 -12.72 -84.02
N ASP A 747 3.37 -12.14 -83.64
CA ASP A 747 2.41 -11.47 -84.50
C ASP A 747 1.40 -10.66 -83.65
N LYS A 748 0.83 -9.59 -84.23
CA LYS A 748 -0.18 -8.74 -83.56
C LYS A 748 -1.55 -9.41 -83.61
N GLN A 749 -2.00 -10.06 -82.54
CA GLN A 749 -3.43 -10.22 -82.22
C GLN A 749 -3.65 -10.92 -80.87
N ASP A 750 -4.04 -10.17 -79.84
CA ASP A 750 -5.28 -10.34 -79.04
C ASP A 750 -5.20 -9.53 -77.72
N ASP A 751 -5.93 -8.40 -77.67
CA ASP A 751 -6.00 -7.44 -76.54
C ASP A 751 -6.81 -8.02 -75.35
N ARG A 752 -7.49 -9.17 -75.52
CA ARG A 752 -8.18 -9.88 -74.42
C ARG A 752 -7.23 -10.69 -73.55
N THR A 753 -6.27 -11.38 -74.13
CA THR A 753 -5.35 -12.26 -73.40
C THR A 753 -4.33 -11.49 -72.55
N GLU A 754 -3.94 -10.28 -72.98
CA GLU A 754 -3.12 -9.37 -72.15
C GLU A 754 -3.91 -8.73 -70.99
N ARG A 755 -5.22 -8.46 -71.18
CA ARG A 755 -6.09 -7.98 -70.09
C ARG A 755 -6.38 -9.07 -69.07
N GLU A 756 -6.66 -10.30 -69.53
CA GLU A 756 -6.87 -11.46 -68.65
C GLU A 756 -5.57 -11.82 -67.90
N LYS A 757 -4.39 -11.75 -68.53
CA LYS A 757 -3.10 -11.89 -67.81
C LYS A 757 -2.86 -10.78 -66.80
N LYS A 758 -3.17 -9.51 -67.13
CA LYS A 758 -3.04 -8.38 -66.19
C LYS A 758 -4.03 -8.43 -65.04
N GLU A 759 -5.24 -8.96 -65.26
CA GLU A 759 -6.24 -9.17 -64.20
C GLU A 759 -5.84 -10.32 -63.28
N VAL A 760 -5.30 -11.43 -63.80
CA VAL A 760 -4.77 -12.54 -62.98
C VAL A 760 -3.50 -12.16 -62.23
N ASP A 761 -2.59 -11.39 -62.83
CA ASP A 761 -1.40 -10.83 -62.16
C ASP A 761 -1.77 -9.78 -61.10
N ALA A 762 -2.88 -9.06 -61.28
CA ALA A 762 -3.44 -8.16 -60.26
C ALA A 762 -4.17 -8.92 -59.13
N GLU A 763 -4.82 -10.05 -59.43
CA GLU A 763 -5.50 -10.91 -58.44
C GLU A 763 -4.53 -11.58 -57.44
N LEU A 764 -3.26 -11.74 -57.81
CA LEU A 764 -2.21 -12.38 -56.99
C LEU A 764 -1.18 -11.39 -56.42
N SER A 765 -1.50 -10.09 -56.32
CA SER A 765 -0.51 -9.07 -55.92
C SER A 765 -0.10 -9.13 -54.45
N LYS A 766 -0.99 -9.62 -53.57
CA LYS A 766 -0.78 -9.71 -52.12
C LYS A 766 -1.10 -11.10 -51.59
N MET A 767 -0.55 -11.43 -50.43
CA MET A 767 -0.85 -12.63 -49.68
C MET A 767 -0.75 -12.34 -48.18
N CYS A 768 -1.69 -12.87 -47.40
CA CYS A 768 -1.60 -12.81 -45.95
C CYS A 768 -0.45 -13.69 -45.45
N ILE A 769 0.43 -13.11 -44.63
CA ILE A 769 1.53 -13.80 -43.97
C ILE A 769 1.22 -13.97 -42.50
N ASN A 770 1.28 -15.22 -42.02
CA ASN A 770 1.33 -15.52 -40.60
C ASN A 770 2.78 -15.32 -40.11
N THR A 771 3.02 -14.36 -39.22
CA THR A 771 4.39 -13.99 -38.85
C THR A 771 5.07 -15.04 -37.97
N GLU A 772 4.32 -15.69 -37.08
CA GLU A 772 4.87 -16.46 -35.95
C GLU A 772 5.93 -15.64 -35.19
N TRP A 773 5.59 -14.39 -34.87
CA TRP A 773 6.52 -13.42 -34.26
C TRP A 773 6.97 -13.78 -32.84
N GLY A 774 6.32 -14.77 -32.22
CA GLY A 774 6.60 -15.20 -30.85
C GLY A 774 8.02 -15.71 -30.69
N GLY A 775 8.64 -16.18 -31.78
CA GLY A 775 10.03 -16.61 -31.83
C GLY A 775 11.06 -15.48 -31.80
N LEU A 776 10.69 -14.19 -31.86
CA LEU A 776 11.67 -13.09 -31.73
C LEU A 776 12.47 -13.26 -30.43
N GLY A 777 13.80 -13.13 -30.51
CA GLY A 777 14.71 -13.32 -29.37
C GLY A 777 15.19 -14.76 -29.14
N ASP A 778 14.65 -15.77 -29.83
CA ASP A 778 15.14 -17.16 -29.77
C ASP A 778 16.61 -17.29 -30.22
N ASP A 779 17.10 -16.33 -31.00
CA ASP A 779 18.48 -16.19 -31.47
C ASP A 779 19.37 -15.32 -30.54
N GLY A 780 18.84 -14.89 -29.40
CA GLY A 780 19.51 -14.00 -28.45
C GLY A 780 19.35 -12.50 -28.75
N SER A 781 18.61 -12.13 -29.81
CA SER A 781 18.44 -10.72 -30.20
C SER A 781 17.73 -9.84 -29.16
N LEU A 782 17.09 -10.42 -28.14
CA LEU A 782 16.43 -9.69 -27.05
C LEU A 782 17.17 -9.79 -25.70
N ASP A 783 18.35 -10.42 -25.62
CA ASP A 783 19.02 -10.72 -24.34
C ASP A 783 19.35 -9.49 -23.48
N ASP A 784 19.40 -8.29 -24.05
CA ASP A 784 19.64 -7.03 -23.36
C ASP A 784 18.42 -6.48 -22.60
N ILE A 785 17.22 -7.01 -22.87
CA ILE A 785 15.98 -6.63 -22.15
C ILE A 785 15.40 -7.79 -21.33
N ILE A 786 15.97 -8.98 -21.43
CA ILE A 786 15.51 -10.17 -20.70
C ILE A 786 15.94 -10.06 -19.24
N THR A 787 14.97 -10.15 -18.32
CA THR A 787 15.24 -10.15 -16.88
C THR A 787 15.60 -11.55 -16.38
N PRO A 788 16.18 -11.68 -15.16
CA PRO A 788 16.37 -12.98 -14.52
C PRO A 788 15.05 -13.76 -14.34
N TYR A 789 13.94 -13.06 -14.16
CA TYR A 789 12.61 -13.66 -14.02
C TYR A 789 12.13 -14.28 -15.33
N ASP A 790 12.34 -13.60 -16.46
CA ASP A 790 12.01 -14.11 -17.79
C ASP A 790 12.82 -15.37 -18.13
N MET A 791 14.09 -15.41 -17.70
CA MET A 791 14.93 -16.60 -17.85
C MET A 791 14.41 -17.78 -17.05
N GLU A 792 13.98 -17.54 -15.81
CA GLU A 792 13.38 -18.58 -14.95
C GLU A 792 12.08 -19.13 -15.56
N VAL A 793 11.20 -18.25 -16.06
CA VAL A 793 9.97 -18.66 -16.76
C VAL A 793 10.31 -19.45 -18.03
N ASN A 794 11.28 -19.00 -18.81
CA ASN A 794 11.70 -19.69 -20.03
C ASN A 794 12.28 -21.09 -19.74
N GLN A 795 13.16 -21.24 -18.75
CA GLN A 795 13.80 -22.51 -18.41
C GLN A 795 12.80 -23.56 -17.90
N ASN A 796 11.80 -23.12 -17.14
CA ASN A 796 10.77 -24.00 -16.58
C ASN A 796 9.55 -24.19 -17.50
N SER A 797 9.53 -23.51 -18.66
CA SER A 797 8.45 -23.65 -19.64
C SER A 797 8.49 -25.00 -20.36
N ILE A 798 7.40 -25.33 -21.04
CA ILE A 798 7.28 -26.54 -21.86
C ILE A 798 8.25 -26.59 -23.05
N ASN A 799 8.75 -25.42 -23.50
CA ASN A 799 9.57 -25.21 -24.68
C ASN A 799 10.75 -24.25 -24.39
N PRO A 800 11.75 -24.66 -23.57
CA PRO A 800 12.86 -23.80 -23.19
C PRO A 800 13.66 -23.30 -24.39
N GLY A 801 14.00 -22.00 -24.38
CA GLY A 801 14.78 -21.36 -25.45
C GLY A 801 14.00 -21.05 -26.73
N ARG A 802 12.69 -21.34 -26.75
CA ARG A 802 11.77 -21.03 -27.84
C ARG A 802 10.71 -20.03 -27.42
N GLN A 803 10.07 -19.37 -28.38
CA GLN A 803 8.94 -18.47 -28.15
C GLN A 803 9.28 -17.35 -27.14
N ARG A 804 10.51 -16.83 -27.16
CA ARG A 804 10.98 -15.90 -26.11
C ARG A 804 10.18 -14.62 -26.07
N PHE A 805 9.83 -14.02 -27.22
CA PHE A 805 8.98 -12.83 -27.25
C PHE A 805 7.55 -13.11 -26.78
N GLU A 806 6.98 -14.27 -27.12
CA GLU A 806 5.65 -14.67 -26.64
C GLU A 806 5.60 -14.85 -25.12
N LYS A 807 6.69 -15.31 -24.51
CA LYS A 807 6.81 -15.45 -23.05
C LYS A 807 6.84 -14.12 -22.31
N LEU A 808 7.27 -13.05 -22.97
CA LEU A 808 7.26 -11.70 -22.39
C LEU A 808 5.90 -11.00 -22.49
N THR A 809 4.98 -11.53 -23.30
CA THR A 809 3.82 -10.75 -23.75
C THR A 809 2.47 -11.45 -23.66
N SER A 810 2.43 -12.79 -23.58
CA SER A 810 1.15 -13.52 -23.57
C SER A 810 0.66 -13.87 -22.17
N GLY A 811 -0.67 -13.98 -22.04
CA GLY A 811 -1.36 -14.22 -20.77
C GLY A 811 -1.01 -15.56 -20.09
N MET A 812 -0.43 -16.52 -20.84
CA MET A 812 0.06 -17.77 -20.28
C MET A 812 1.30 -17.58 -19.39
N TYR A 813 2.13 -16.57 -19.65
CA TYR A 813 3.43 -16.40 -19.00
C TYR A 813 3.51 -15.17 -18.09
N LEU A 814 2.71 -14.12 -18.35
CA LEU A 814 2.72 -12.90 -17.52
C LEU A 814 2.48 -13.17 -16.04
N GLY A 815 1.48 -14.00 -15.73
CA GLY A 815 1.21 -14.40 -14.35
C GLY A 815 2.35 -15.16 -13.68
N GLU A 816 3.14 -15.88 -14.47
CA GLU A 816 4.30 -16.62 -13.99
C GLU A 816 5.49 -15.68 -13.73
N ILE A 817 5.70 -14.66 -14.57
CA ILE A 817 6.68 -13.60 -14.32
C ILE A 817 6.33 -12.86 -13.02
N VAL A 818 5.07 -12.43 -12.87
CA VAL A 818 4.56 -11.81 -11.63
C VAL A 818 4.84 -12.73 -10.43
N ARG A 819 4.48 -14.01 -10.53
CA ARG A 819 4.73 -14.99 -9.45
C ARG A 819 6.21 -15.08 -9.06
N GLN A 820 7.13 -15.09 -10.03
CA GLN A 820 8.57 -15.15 -9.77
C GLN A 820 9.10 -13.89 -9.08
N VAL A 821 8.64 -12.71 -9.50
CA VAL A 821 8.99 -11.44 -8.85
C VAL A 821 8.45 -11.41 -7.41
N LEU A 822 7.20 -11.80 -7.20
CA LEU A 822 6.60 -11.88 -5.87
C LEU A 822 7.31 -12.89 -4.97
N LEU A 823 7.75 -14.03 -5.50
CA LEU A 823 8.57 -15.01 -4.78
C LEU A 823 9.90 -14.41 -4.32
N ASP A 824 10.59 -13.68 -5.19
CA ASP A 824 11.89 -13.08 -4.91
C ASP A 824 11.77 -11.97 -3.85
N LEU A 825 10.82 -11.04 -4.04
CA LEU A 825 10.49 -10.00 -3.05
C LEU A 825 10.10 -10.61 -1.70
N THR A 826 9.35 -11.71 -1.70
CA THR A 826 8.99 -12.41 -0.45
C THR A 826 10.22 -13.04 0.18
N ARG A 827 11.10 -13.72 -0.58
CA ARG A 827 12.35 -14.29 -0.03
C ARG A 827 13.28 -13.22 0.53
N GLY A 828 13.29 -12.03 -0.07
CA GLY A 828 14.01 -10.85 0.41
C GLY A 828 13.39 -10.21 1.67
N GLY A 829 12.24 -10.68 2.13
CA GLY A 829 11.53 -10.10 3.28
C GLY A 829 10.80 -8.80 2.99
N LEU A 830 10.67 -8.43 1.71
CA LEU A 830 10.03 -7.18 1.24
C LEU A 830 8.51 -7.33 1.10
N LEU A 831 8.02 -8.56 0.90
CA LEU A 831 6.60 -8.90 0.81
C LEU A 831 6.22 -9.99 1.81
N PHE A 832 4.95 -9.99 2.23
CA PHE A 832 4.32 -11.03 3.05
C PHE A 832 5.13 -11.41 4.29
N ARG A 833 5.86 -10.45 4.86
CA ARG A 833 6.76 -10.62 6.02
C ARG A 833 7.81 -11.71 5.82
N GLY A 834 8.24 -11.99 4.60
CA GLY A 834 9.20 -13.06 4.34
C GLY A 834 8.62 -14.46 4.18
N HIS A 835 7.30 -14.63 4.30
CA HIS A 835 6.68 -15.96 4.37
C HIS A 835 6.22 -16.43 2.99
N VAL A 836 7.02 -17.29 2.36
CA VAL A 836 6.64 -17.97 1.12
C VAL A 836 5.61 -19.07 1.41
N THR A 837 4.38 -18.90 0.92
CA THR A 837 3.30 -19.89 1.06
C THR A 837 3.39 -20.97 -0.04
N GLU A 838 2.77 -22.13 0.18
CA GLU A 838 2.63 -23.16 -0.86
C GLU A 838 1.84 -22.64 -2.07
N THR A 839 0.85 -21.78 -1.84
CA THR A 839 0.10 -21.16 -2.95
C THR A 839 0.98 -20.28 -3.83
N LEU A 840 1.87 -19.47 -3.25
CA LEU A 840 2.79 -18.63 -4.02
C LEU A 840 3.81 -19.47 -4.82
N LYS A 841 4.15 -20.67 -4.33
CA LYS A 841 5.01 -21.62 -5.05
C LYS A 841 4.32 -22.31 -6.22
N THR A 842 2.98 -22.29 -6.27
CA THR A 842 2.20 -23.04 -7.27
C THR A 842 2.25 -22.32 -8.62
N PRO A 843 2.84 -22.91 -9.68
CA PRO A 843 2.87 -22.30 -11.02
C PRO A 843 1.47 -22.03 -11.57
N GLY A 844 1.30 -20.93 -12.31
CA GLY A 844 0.02 -20.58 -12.94
C GLY A 844 -1.07 -20.09 -11.99
N ILE A 845 -0.76 -19.82 -10.72
CA ILE A 845 -1.74 -19.31 -9.74
C ILE A 845 -2.30 -17.93 -10.11
N PHE A 846 -1.52 -17.10 -10.80
CA PHE A 846 -1.94 -15.80 -11.32
C PHE A 846 -2.46 -15.94 -12.75
N GLU A 847 -3.69 -16.45 -12.89
CA GLU A 847 -4.37 -16.46 -14.18
C GLU A 847 -4.60 -15.03 -14.71
N THR A 848 -4.69 -14.86 -16.03
CA THR A 848 -4.93 -13.55 -16.68
C THR A 848 -6.14 -12.82 -16.11
N LYS A 849 -7.19 -13.53 -15.68
CA LYS A 849 -8.38 -12.94 -15.06
C LYS A 849 -8.06 -12.15 -13.78
N TYR A 850 -7.07 -12.59 -13.00
CA TYR A 850 -6.69 -11.94 -11.76
C TYR A 850 -5.83 -10.71 -12.04
N LEU A 851 -4.89 -10.81 -12.99
CA LEU A 851 -4.08 -9.69 -13.46
C LEU A 851 -4.98 -8.54 -13.96
N SER A 852 -5.93 -8.84 -14.85
CA SER A 852 -6.89 -7.85 -15.37
C SER A 852 -7.81 -7.27 -14.30
N GLN A 853 -8.11 -8.05 -13.26
CA GLN A 853 -8.90 -7.54 -12.14
C GLN A 853 -8.06 -6.54 -11.35
N ILE A 854 -6.87 -6.91 -10.90
CA ILE A 854 -6.01 -6.10 -10.02
C ILE A 854 -5.66 -4.74 -10.66
N GLU A 855 -5.42 -4.71 -11.97
CA GLU A 855 -5.12 -3.47 -12.70
C GLU A 855 -6.30 -2.53 -12.89
N SER A 856 -7.54 -3.01 -12.80
CA SER A 856 -8.71 -2.21 -13.17
C SER A 856 -8.75 -0.89 -12.40
N ASP A 857 -8.68 0.24 -13.12
CA ASP A 857 -8.68 1.63 -12.61
C ASP A 857 -9.84 1.95 -11.63
N ARG A 858 -10.87 1.10 -11.61
CA ARG A 858 -12.05 1.23 -10.75
C ARG A 858 -11.95 0.49 -9.43
N LEU A 859 -10.89 -0.28 -9.17
CA LEU A 859 -10.76 -1.03 -7.92
C LEU A 859 -10.05 -0.21 -6.84
N ALA A 860 -10.66 -0.18 -5.66
CA ALA A 860 -9.98 0.26 -4.45
C ALA A 860 -8.95 -0.80 -4.01
N LEU A 861 -7.85 -0.40 -3.37
CA LEU A 861 -6.82 -1.30 -2.79
C LEU A 861 -7.39 -2.48 -1.97
N LEU A 862 -8.58 -2.31 -1.38
CA LEU A 862 -9.34 -3.34 -0.67
C LEU A 862 -9.71 -4.55 -1.55
N GLN A 863 -9.99 -4.34 -2.84
CA GLN A 863 -10.33 -5.42 -3.77
C GLN A 863 -9.09 -6.19 -4.23
N VAL A 864 -7.96 -5.52 -4.49
CA VAL A 864 -6.66 -6.20 -4.73
C VAL A 864 -6.34 -7.13 -3.57
N ARG A 865 -6.50 -6.63 -2.34
CA ARG A 865 -6.33 -7.45 -1.14
C ARG A 865 -7.31 -8.62 -1.06
N SER A 866 -8.57 -8.42 -1.45
CA SER A 866 -9.56 -9.50 -1.48
C SER A 866 -9.15 -10.60 -2.47
N ILE A 867 -8.61 -10.25 -3.63
CA ILE A 867 -8.10 -11.20 -4.62
C ILE A 867 -6.92 -11.98 -4.02
N LEU A 868 -5.95 -11.29 -3.42
CA LEU A 868 -4.82 -11.93 -2.74
C LEU A 868 -5.29 -12.90 -1.63
N GLN A 869 -6.29 -12.52 -0.84
CA GLN A 869 -6.86 -13.40 0.18
C GLN A 869 -7.57 -14.63 -0.41
N GLN A 870 -8.29 -14.47 -1.54
CA GLN A 870 -8.89 -15.60 -2.26
C GLN A 870 -7.84 -16.57 -2.78
N LEU A 871 -6.68 -16.05 -3.20
CA LEU A 871 -5.49 -16.83 -3.56
C LEU A 871 -4.74 -17.36 -2.33
N GLY A 872 -5.23 -17.16 -1.11
CA GLY A 872 -4.56 -17.62 0.12
C GLY A 872 -3.29 -16.83 0.49
N LEU A 873 -3.04 -15.70 -0.17
CA LEU A 873 -1.92 -14.79 0.09
C LEU A 873 -2.38 -13.71 1.09
N LYS A 874 -2.00 -13.87 2.35
CA LYS A 874 -2.35 -12.91 3.41
C LYS A 874 -1.36 -11.75 3.45
N GLY A 875 -1.68 -10.69 2.73
CA GLY A 875 -0.94 -9.42 2.73
C GLY A 875 -1.61 -8.29 3.51
N THR A 876 -0.80 -7.28 3.80
CA THR A 876 -1.18 -5.93 4.27
C THR A 876 -1.60 -5.04 3.08
N CYS A 877 -2.12 -3.84 3.35
CA CYS A 877 -2.30 -2.82 2.31
C CYS A 877 -1.00 -2.54 1.55
N ASP A 878 0.13 -2.41 2.25
CA ASP A 878 1.43 -2.13 1.62
C ASP A 878 1.86 -3.28 0.69
N ASP A 879 1.62 -4.53 1.10
CA ASP A 879 1.84 -5.69 0.21
C ASP A 879 0.97 -5.60 -1.05
N SER A 880 -0.28 -5.16 -0.91
CA SER A 880 -1.22 -5.03 -2.04
C SER A 880 -0.80 -3.92 -3.01
N ILE A 881 -0.23 -2.83 -2.50
CA ILE A 881 0.34 -1.74 -3.32
C ILE A 881 1.52 -2.27 -4.14
N ILE A 882 2.46 -2.98 -3.49
CA ILE A 882 3.63 -3.53 -4.17
C ILE A 882 3.22 -4.60 -5.19
N VAL A 883 2.26 -5.48 -4.87
CA VAL A 883 1.74 -6.46 -5.84
C VAL A 883 1.15 -5.76 -7.06
N LYS A 884 0.32 -4.72 -6.84
CA LYS A 884 -0.24 -3.95 -7.96
C LYS A 884 0.87 -3.32 -8.82
N GLU A 885 1.89 -2.74 -8.20
CA GLU A 885 3.01 -2.13 -8.93
C GLU A 885 3.85 -3.15 -9.71
N VAL A 886 4.05 -4.36 -9.17
CA VAL A 886 4.68 -5.48 -9.89
C VAL A 886 3.85 -5.82 -11.12
N GLU A 887 2.53 -5.91 -10.98
CA GLU A 887 1.63 -6.18 -12.10
C GLU A 887 1.66 -5.07 -13.15
N ASP A 888 1.48 -3.80 -12.74
CA ASP A 888 1.50 -2.63 -13.63
C ASP A 888 2.80 -2.57 -14.46
N LEU A 889 3.96 -2.84 -13.84
CA LEU A 889 5.25 -2.81 -14.53
C LEU A 889 5.49 -4.03 -15.42
N THR A 890 5.04 -5.22 -15.01
CA THR A 890 5.14 -6.42 -15.85
C THR A 890 4.22 -6.32 -17.07
N LEU A 891 3.07 -5.65 -16.97
CA LEU A 891 2.13 -5.44 -18.06
C LEU A 891 2.49 -4.25 -18.96
N CYS A 892 3.02 -3.15 -18.41
CA CYS A 892 3.59 -2.05 -19.20
C CYS A 892 4.84 -2.48 -20.00
N HIS A 893 5.53 -3.54 -19.58
CA HIS A 893 6.63 -4.12 -20.36
C HIS A 893 6.12 -4.82 -21.64
N THR A 894 4.85 -5.23 -21.66
CA THR A 894 4.18 -5.99 -22.72
C THR A 894 3.45 -5.12 -23.75
N VAL A 895 2.87 -3.99 -23.32
CA VAL A 895 2.12 -3.03 -24.16
C VAL A 895 3.07 -2.04 -24.83
#